data_AF-A0AAW0DL68-F1
#
_entry.id   AF-A0AAW0DL68-F1
#
_cell.length_a   1.000
_cell.length_b   1.000
_cell.length_c   1.000
_cell.angle_alpha   90.00
_cell.angle_beta   90.00
_cell.angle_gamma   90.00
#
_symmetry.space_group_name_H-M   'P 1'
#
loop_
_entity.id
_entity.type
_entity.pdbx_description
1 polymer ?
#
loop_
_entity_poly.entity_id
_entity_poly.type
_entity_poly.pdbx_seq_one_letter_code
_entity_poly.pdbx_strand_id
1 'polypeptide(L)'
;MPKPRKNPLPTFSQNLIDGGSQYSNLNTQSIKYHVVEESKLEDVTIDVFLERNPGPLGISPGYDQQTKALAALAIVGGKLCLVVEFPGNRPEKRRRGKGSRNGKGNDNEASKELPVQREWIQRVLAHPAGIFAFDLAPLALTLYSDLGLRIYQGVDIQSALEASLEPEERPKDRMDPLHAIIQCLGEAVKVHKSIVKDVFGDLFYEAGDNSKELDMMQRAWAAYFIPTFENDQQTFDVAPRIDLRKFNEDQLDMLAKLAGDDLRLDSLKPMETTHAFSNPSLHLGGTDMVQVQSQSFKNKIRRDQDLKVRVRTEQGASYTVSSRSLDVVGRNASFAKGTMVNNATVTSIVSTGRDGPTRADMKRADIALRVLQGQHSLEHNPWVQNIWFPPSDTELLTWPEGWSKQKSQPLSIPESTESNLNPSQTVAVEHMLSDSDEHRIVLIQGPPGTGKTSVIAEYVVTSVEAGFSGIWLVAQSNVAVKNIAEKLVKVGFTKWKLLCSKDFYFDWHEHLYGEVRNNLIPSNHFLKTSPRDLQGCCVILCTLSMLSARLLTKFTQLIPIKTMVVDEASQIQVGDYFGPFDIAKNTLRKVCFIGDDKQLPPYGQEDLGDLKSIFEVEHLRSRIDFLDTQYRMPPQIGSFISEQVYDSLLKSNPLHRITDEILACRLVDVNGKEEPEGSSFKNTSEALMILKIGQQLQEAKEDYRIITPYDGQRNYVEHLMKEQELQWEDKCFNVDSFQGNEEDIIVISLVRSRKIGFLTNLRRTNVMLTRCKRGMIIVTSRAFLEGVGSNSLVGDLKRHLEEKLGEKAWLSEAELRDGRFWGP
;
A
#
# COMPACT_ATOMS: atom_id res chain seq x y z
N MET A 1 -38.31 -4.57 42.32
CA MET A 1 -36.90 -4.14 42.41
C MET A 1 -36.84 -2.63 42.20
N PRO A 2 -36.07 -1.87 43.00
CA PRO A 2 -35.88 -0.45 42.72
C PRO A 2 -35.15 -0.29 41.38
N LYS A 3 -35.61 0.64 40.54
CA LYS A 3 -34.89 1.04 39.31
C LYS A 3 -33.46 1.44 39.70
N PRO A 4 -32.42 1.00 38.96
CA PRO A 4 -31.05 1.40 39.26
C PRO A 4 -30.97 2.93 39.21
N ARG A 5 -30.43 3.53 40.28
CA ARG A 5 -30.14 4.96 40.32
C ARG A 5 -29.00 5.21 39.34
N LYS A 6 -29.32 5.76 38.17
CA LYS A 6 -28.34 6.18 37.16
C LYS A 6 -27.38 7.19 37.80
N ASN A 7 -26.10 6.85 37.93
CA ASN A 7 -25.08 7.87 38.14
C ASN A 7 -25.14 8.86 36.94
N PRO A 8 -25.21 10.17 37.16
CA PRO A 8 -25.24 11.14 36.07
C PRO A 8 -23.92 11.09 35.30
N LEU A 9 -24.01 10.93 33.98
CA LEU A 9 -22.91 11.04 33.03
C LEU A 9 -22.12 12.35 33.24
N PRO A 10 -20.80 12.36 33.06
CA PRO A 10 -20.05 13.60 32.87
C PRO A 10 -20.64 14.37 31.67
N THR A 11 -20.88 15.67 31.83
CA THR A 11 -21.60 16.53 30.86
C THR A 11 -21.01 16.53 29.43
N PHE A 12 -19.76 16.09 29.24
CA PHE A 12 -19.09 16.04 27.94
C PHE A 12 -19.38 14.79 27.10
N SER A 13 -19.48 13.60 27.73
CA SER A 13 -19.93 12.39 27.04
C SER A 13 -21.42 12.45 26.73
N GLN A 14 -22.16 13.31 27.44
CA GLN A 14 -23.55 13.64 27.15
C GLN A 14 -23.74 14.20 25.73
N ASN A 15 -22.77 14.91 25.13
CA ASN A 15 -22.92 15.39 23.74
C ASN A 15 -23.03 14.26 22.72
N LEU A 16 -22.28 13.17 22.93
CA LEU A 16 -22.36 11.95 22.11
C LEU A 16 -23.73 11.25 22.24
N ILE A 17 -24.49 11.56 23.30
CA ILE A 17 -25.74 10.88 23.71
C ILE A 17 -26.99 11.74 23.49
N ASP A 18 -26.95 13.04 23.82
CA ASP A 18 -28.10 13.95 23.80
C ASP A 18 -28.18 14.77 22.51
N GLY A 19 -27.08 14.89 21.75
CA GLY A 19 -27.07 15.50 20.41
C GLY A 19 -27.36 16.99 20.42
N GLY A 20 -26.72 17.72 21.34
CA GLY A 20 -26.86 19.17 21.45
C GLY A 20 -26.54 19.86 20.13
N SER A 21 -27.55 20.51 19.55
CA SER A 21 -27.40 21.39 18.40
C SER A 21 -26.49 22.56 18.77
N GLN A 22 -25.34 22.64 18.11
CA GLN A 22 -24.38 23.74 18.22
C GLN A 22 -23.71 23.85 19.60
N TYR A 23 -22.46 24.30 19.56
CA TYR A 23 -21.52 24.62 20.63
C TYR A 23 -22.04 25.47 21.82
N SER A 24 -23.33 25.77 21.91
CA SER A 24 -23.84 26.90 22.68
C SER A 24 -24.37 26.59 24.09
N ASN A 25 -24.54 25.34 24.51
CA ASN A 25 -25.09 25.03 25.85
C ASN A 25 -24.47 23.81 26.55
N LEU A 26 -23.18 23.55 26.36
CA LEU A 26 -22.45 22.79 27.38
C LEU A 26 -22.49 23.64 28.66
N ASN A 27 -23.10 23.15 29.74
CA ASN A 27 -22.99 23.80 31.04
C ASN A 27 -21.54 23.60 31.54
N THR A 28 -20.62 24.40 30.99
CA THR A 28 -19.17 24.42 31.20
C THR A 28 -18.76 24.74 32.64
N GLN A 29 -19.72 25.03 33.52
CA GLN A 29 -19.47 25.40 34.91
C GLN A 29 -18.99 24.24 35.82
N SER A 30 -18.93 23.00 35.35
CA SER A 30 -18.59 21.83 36.18
C SER A 30 -17.38 21.00 35.75
N ILE A 31 -16.77 21.29 34.60
CA ILE A 31 -15.62 20.56 34.05
C ILE A 31 -14.46 21.55 33.91
N LYS A 32 -13.27 21.17 34.39
CA LYS A 32 -12.07 22.01 34.30
C LYS A 32 -11.08 21.34 33.36
N TYR A 33 -10.64 22.05 32.33
CA TYR A 33 -9.54 21.61 31.48
C TYR A 33 -8.40 22.64 31.52
N HIS A 34 -7.19 22.15 31.31
CA HIS A 34 -5.99 22.96 31.26
C HIS A 34 -5.18 22.55 30.04
N VAL A 35 -4.93 23.50 29.14
CA VAL A 35 -4.07 23.32 27.96
C VAL A 35 -2.71 23.93 28.29
N VAL A 36 -1.66 23.15 28.10
CA VAL A 36 -0.29 23.56 28.41
C VAL A 36 0.67 23.03 27.34
N GLU A 37 1.59 23.88 26.89
CA GLU A 37 2.69 23.44 26.03
C GLU A 37 3.69 22.60 26.83
N GLU A 38 4.29 21.57 26.21
CA GLU A 38 5.29 20.70 26.83
C GLU A 38 6.39 21.51 27.54
N SER A 39 6.86 22.60 26.93
CA SER A 39 7.90 23.47 27.49
C SER A 39 7.52 24.19 28.77
N LYS A 40 6.21 24.40 29.00
CA LYS A 40 5.61 25.12 30.14
C LYS A 40 5.04 24.17 31.18
N LEU A 41 5.13 22.86 30.96
CA LEU A 41 4.72 21.87 31.95
C LEU A 41 5.58 22.05 33.21
N GLU A 42 5.02 21.76 34.38
CA GLU A 42 5.73 21.77 35.67
C GLU A 42 5.39 20.49 36.43
N ASP A 43 6.36 19.92 37.17
CA ASP A 43 6.17 18.67 37.93
C ASP A 43 4.96 18.75 38.90
N VAL A 44 4.81 19.89 39.56
CA VAL A 44 3.69 20.18 40.48
C VAL A 44 2.33 20.06 39.78
N THR A 45 2.26 20.39 38.48
CA THR A 45 1.02 20.27 37.71
C THR A 45 0.64 18.80 37.53
N ILE A 46 1.62 17.92 37.28
CA ILE A 46 1.40 16.48 37.16
C ILE A 46 1.06 15.86 38.52
N ASP A 47 1.76 16.24 39.59
CA ASP A 47 1.48 15.75 40.94
C ASP A 47 0.04 16.07 41.36
N VAL A 48 -0.37 17.33 41.24
CA VAL A 48 -1.73 17.76 41.58
C VAL A 48 -2.78 17.04 40.71
N PHE A 49 -2.46 16.81 39.43
CA PHE A 49 -3.36 16.07 38.54
C PHE A 49 -3.51 14.61 38.98
N LEU A 50 -2.42 13.91 39.29
CA LEU A 50 -2.43 12.51 39.70
C LEU A 50 -3.05 12.31 41.09
N GLU A 51 -2.75 13.17 42.06
CA GLU A 51 -3.34 13.14 43.41
C GLU A 51 -4.87 13.25 43.37
N ARG A 52 -5.41 14.07 42.46
CA ARG A 52 -6.86 14.23 42.30
C ARG A 52 -7.52 13.08 41.54
N ASN A 53 -6.74 12.26 40.86
CA ASN A 53 -7.23 11.22 39.96
C ASN A 53 -6.57 9.85 40.26
N PRO A 54 -6.83 9.25 41.43
CA PRO A 54 -6.23 7.96 41.79
C PRO A 54 -6.78 6.77 40.99
N GLY A 55 -7.88 6.97 40.23
CA GLY A 55 -8.52 5.96 39.40
C GLY A 55 -7.91 5.85 37.99
N PRO A 56 -8.53 5.07 37.09
CA PRO A 56 -8.05 4.94 35.71
C PRO A 56 -8.06 6.29 34.98
N LEU A 57 -7.18 6.46 33.99
CA LEU A 57 -7.14 7.65 33.15
C LEU A 57 -7.57 7.34 31.72
N GLY A 58 -8.29 8.26 31.08
CA GLY A 58 -8.61 8.21 29.66
C GLY A 58 -7.67 9.10 28.86
N ILE A 59 -7.20 8.66 27.69
CA ILE A 59 -6.34 9.47 26.82
C ILE A 59 -6.84 9.50 25.37
N SER A 60 -6.49 10.57 24.65
CA SER A 60 -6.72 10.69 23.20
C SER A 60 -5.63 11.53 22.54
N PRO A 61 -5.17 11.16 21.33
CA PRO A 61 -4.25 11.97 20.54
C PRO A 61 -4.95 13.10 19.79
N GLY A 62 -4.14 14.09 19.46
CA GLY A 62 -4.33 15.06 18.40
C GLY A 62 -3.10 15.08 17.50
N TYR A 63 -3.28 14.88 16.19
CA TYR A 63 -2.17 14.81 15.22
C TYR A 63 -2.11 16.09 14.39
N ASP A 64 -0.91 16.55 14.09
CA ASP A 64 -0.74 17.73 13.23
C ASP A 64 -1.22 17.44 11.79
N GLN A 65 -1.92 18.40 11.17
CA GLN A 65 -2.48 18.17 9.85
C GLN A 65 -1.42 18.06 8.73
N GLN A 66 -0.22 18.62 8.91
CA GLN A 66 0.81 18.61 7.87
C GLN A 66 1.83 17.48 8.10
N THR A 67 2.35 17.40 9.31
CA THR A 67 3.43 16.48 9.70
C THR A 67 2.91 15.12 10.18
N LYS A 68 1.64 15.04 10.63
CA LYS A 68 1.01 13.86 11.23
C LYS A 68 1.69 13.32 12.48
N ALA A 69 2.72 14.02 12.97
CA ALA A 69 3.29 13.73 14.27
C ALA A 69 2.26 14.00 15.36
N LEU A 70 2.45 13.37 16.50
CA LEU A 70 1.64 13.66 17.68
C LEU A 70 1.84 15.15 18.08
N ALA A 71 0.77 15.94 17.96
CA ALA A 71 0.76 17.37 18.20
C ALA A 71 0.21 17.72 19.58
N ALA A 72 -0.72 16.91 20.09
CA ALA A 72 -1.26 17.05 21.43
C ALA A 72 -1.72 15.71 22.01
N LEU A 73 -1.79 15.64 23.33
CA LEU A 73 -2.35 14.52 24.08
C LEU A 73 -3.33 15.05 25.13
N ALA A 74 -4.60 14.66 25.03
CA ALA A 74 -5.58 14.86 26.09
C ALA A 74 -5.50 13.72 27.11
N ILE A 75 -5.49 14.06 28.39
CA ILE A 75 -5.44 13.14 29.53
C ILE A 75 -6.54 13.50 30.51
N VAL A 76 -7.42 12.55 30.79
CA VAL A 76 -8.63 12.76 31.57
C VAL A 76 -8.63 11.87 32.82
N GLY A 77 -8.95 12.50 33.95
CA GLY A 77 -9.35 11.83 35.18
C GLY A 77 -10.55 12.55 35.80
N GLY A 78 -11.65 11.83 36.01
CA GLY A 78 -12.88 12.39 36.60
C GLY A 78 -13.41 13.61 35.83
N LYS A 79 -13.38 14.77 36.48
CA LYS A 79 -13.85 16.06 35.91
C LYS A 79 -12.70 16.96 35.42
N LEU A 80 -11.47 16.45 35.42
CA LEU A 80 -10.27 17.18 35.04
C LEU A 80 -9.73 16.64 33.71
N CYS A 81 -9.37 17.55 32.80
CA CYS A 81 -8.62 17.23 31.59
C CYS A 81 -7.34 18.06 31.54
N LEU A 82 -6.21 17.40 31.32
CA LEU A 82 -4.94 18.01 31.00
C LEU A 82 -4.67 17.77 29.51
N VAL A 83 -4.53 18.84 28.74
CA VAL A 83 -4.09 18.78 27.35
C VAL A 83 -2.64 19.23 27.31
N VAL A 84 -1.75 18.35 26.85
CA VAL A 84 -0.34 18.69 26.63
C VAL A 84 -0.10 18.85 25.15
N GLU A 85 0.37 20.01 24.73
CA GLU A 85 0.73 20.32 23.34
C GLU A 85 2.24 20.12 23.11
N PHE A 86 2.60 19.56 21.95
CA PHE A 86 3.97 19.25 21.54
C PHE A 86 4.39 20.13 20.34
N PRO A 87 4.53 21.46 20.51
CA PRO A 87 4.83 22.36 19.41
C PRO A 87 6.19 22.04 18.77
N GLY A 88 6.21 21.90 17.44
CA GLY A 88 7.45 21.71 16.68
C GLY A 88 7.97 20.27 16.63
N ASN A 89 7.20 19.28 17.10
CA ASN A 89 7.56 17.87 16.99
C ASN A 89 7.52 17.44 15.51
N ARG A 90 8.67 17.53 14.83
CA ARG A 90 8.88 16.90 13.53
C ARG A 90 9.45 15.52 13.79
N PRO A 91 9.08 14.48 13.01
CA PRO A 91 9.70 13.17 13.14
C PRO A 91 11.22 13.32 12.97
N GLU A 92 11.97 13.28 14.08
CA GLU A 92 13.42 13.24 14.03
C GLU A 92 13.80 11.89 13.40
N LYS A 93 14.45 11.91 12.23
CA LYS A 93 15.10 10.72 11.70
C LYS A 93 16.20 10.32 12.70
N ARG A 94 15.92 9.40 13.61
CA ARG A 94 16.94 8.73 14.41
C ARG A 94 17.95 8.12 13.45
N ARG A 95 19.10 8.79 13.28
CA ARG A 95 20.23 8.25 12.53
C ARG A 95 20.75 7.07 13.33
N ARG A 96 20.54 5.85 12.83
CA ARG A 96 21.26 4.66 13.29
C ARG A 96 22.75 4.97 13.22
N GLY A 97 23.42 4.95 14.37
CA GLY A 97 24.87 4.96 14.42
C GLY A 97 25.39 3.80 13.56
N LYS A 98 26.14 4.11 12.51
CA LYS A 98 26.92 3.10 11.79
C LYS A 98 27.97 2.58 12.78
N GLY A 99 27.91 1.31 13.12
CA GLY A 99 29.02 0.59 13.74
C GLY A 99 30.19 0.50 12.77
N SER A 100 30.94 1.60 12.61
CA SER A 100 32.27 1.59 12.02
C SER A 100 33.27 1.51 13.17
N ARG A 101 33.64 0.28 13.57
CA ARG A 101 34.83 0.05 14.38
C ARG A 101 36.05 0.39 13.52
N ASN A 102 36.49 1.64 13.55
CA ASN A 102 37.88 2.06 13.43
C ASN A 102 38.02 3.58 13.54
N GLY A 103 38.68 4.05 14.61
CA GLY A 103 39.12 5.43 14.76
C GLY A 103 38.98 5.95 16.19
N LYS A 104 40.08 5.94 16.95
CA LYS A 104 40.19 6.70 18.20
C LYS A 104 39.98 8.20 17.90
N GLY A 105 38.94 8.79 18.47
CA GLY A 105 38.69 10.23 18.36
C GLY A 105 37.56 10.68 19.28
N ASN A 106 37.93 11.27 20.42
CA ASN A 106 37.13 12.04 21.38
C ASN A 106 35.64 11.71 21.49
N ASP A 107 35.34 10.86 22.48
CA ASP A 107 34.03 10.70 23.08
C ASP A 107 33.55 12.04 23.67
N ASN A 108 32.61 12.66 22.98
CA ASN A 108 31.58 13.53 23.54
C ASN A 108 30.32 13.35 22.68
N GLU A 109 29.85 12.09 22.59
CA GLU A 109 28.45 11.83 22.25
C GLU A 109 27.63 12.22 23.48
N ALA A 110 27.12 13.45 23.47
CA ALA A 110 26.05 13.84 24.37
C ALA A 110 24.85 12.94 24.08
N SER A 111 24.64 11.94 24.93
CA SER A 111 23.32 11.35 25.15
C SER A 111 22.33 12.50 25.33
N LYS A 112 21.52 12.78 24.32
CA LYS A 112 20.39 13.72 24.46
C LYS A 112 19.44 13.09 25.50
N GLU A 113 19.60 13.45 26.76
CA GLU A 113 18.62 13.18 27.81
C GLU A 113 17.26 13.69 27.31
N LEU A 114 16.21 12.90 27.53
CA LEU A 114 14.85 13.35 27.23
C LEU A 114 14.59 14.67 27.97
N PRO A 115 13.85 15.63 27.38
CA PRO A 115 13.39 16.80 28.12
C PRO A 115 12.74 16.35 29.43
N VAL A 116 13.11 16.96 30.55
CA VAL A 116 12.61 16.60 31.90
C VAL A 116 11.08 16.53 31.93
N GLN A 117 10.41 17.36 31.13
CA GLN A 117 8.94 17.38 31.01
C GLN A 117 8.37 16.05 30.51
N ARG A 118 9.11 15.32 29.66
CA ARG A 118 8.71 13.98 29.20
C ARG A 118 8.77 12.94 30.31
N GLU A 119 9.67 13.09 31.27
CA GLU A 119 9.67 12.22 32.46
C GLU A 119 8.38 12.38 33.26
N TRP A 120 7.86 13.60 33.36
CA TRP A 120 6.59 13.85 34.05
C TRP A 120 5.39 13.27 33.30
N ILE A 121 5.36 13.39 31.97
CA ILE A 121 4.32 12.74 31.14
C ILE A 121 4.45 11.21 31.24
N GLN A 122 5.67 10.67 31.29
CA GLN A 122 5.91 9.26 31.48
C GLN A 122 5.34 8.74 32.81
N ARG A 123 5.37 9.53 33.90
CA ARG A 123 4.70 9.19 35.17
C ARG A 123 3.19 9.03 34.98
N VAL A 124 2.57 9.87 34.17
CA VAL A 124 1.14 9.75 33.83
C VAL A 124 0.87 8.51 32.99
N LEU A 125 1.67 8.23 31.96
CA LEU A 125 1.50 7.04 31.10
C LEU A 125 1.83 5.72 31.82
N ALA A 126 2.50 5.80 32.97
CA ALA A 126 2.77 4.70 33.88
C ALA A 126 1.72 4.55 35.00
N HIS A 127 0.58 5.24 34.93
CA HIS A 127 -0.41 5.26 36.01
C HIS A 127 -0.87 3.86 36.44
N PRO A 128 -0.81 3.52 37.74
CA PRO A 128 -1.03 2.16 38.21
C PRO A 128 -2.48 1.68 38.02
N ALA A 129 -3.45 2.59 38.04
CA ALA A 129 -4.85 2.26 37.82
C ALA A 129 -5.17 1.96 36.33
N GLY A 130 -4.21 2.17 35.42
CA GLY A 130 -4.34 1.89 33.99
C GLY A 130 -4.69 3.11 33.15
N ILE A 131 -4.40 2.97 31.86
CA ILE A 131 -4.60 3.98 30.81
C ILE A 131 -5.58 3.42 29.80
N PHE A 132 -6.65 4.13 29.50
CA PHE A 132 -7.70 3.69 28.60
C PHE A 132 -7.74 4.59 27.37
N ALA A 133 -7.81 3.97 26.19
CA ALA A 133 -7.95 4.70 24.94
C ALA A 133 -8.74 3.88 23.92
N PHE A 134 -9.32 4.59 22.97
CA PHE A 134 -9.70 4.00 21.68
C PHE A 134 -8.46 3.96 20.78
N ASP A 135 -8.37 2.93 19.94
CA ASP A 135 -7.25 2.73 19.03
C ASP A 135 -5.89 2.90 19.72
N LEU A 136 -5.71 2.18 20.84
CA LEU A 136 -4.57 2.38 21.73
C LEU A 136 -3.24 1.96 21.09
N ALA A 137 -3.22 0.93 20.25
CA ALA A 137 -1.99 0.45 19.61
C ALA A 137 -1.27 1.53 18.78
N PRO A 138 -1.92 2.20 17.80
CA PRO A 138 -1.27 3.27 17.05
C PRO A 138 -0.87 4.43 17.97
N LEU A 139 -1.69 4.81 18.95
CA LEU A 139 -1.35 5.84 19.93
C LEU A 139 -0.08 5.50 20.73
N ALA A 140 0.00 4.29 21.27
CA ALA A 140 1.12 3.81 22.07
C ALA A 140 2.42 3.79 21.25
N LEU A 141 2.33 3.34 19.99
CA LEU A 141 3.46 3.29 19.08
C LEU A 141 3.91 4.68 18.63
N THR A 142 2.98 5.63 18.42
CA THR A 142 3.36 7.02 18.10
C THR A 142 3.96 7.74 19.31
N LEU A 143 3.43 7.54 20.52
CA LEU A 143 4.05 8.06 21.75
C LEU A 143 5.49 7.58 21.90
N TYR A 144 5.75 6.32 21.55
CA TYR A 144 7.11 5.77 21.52
C TYR A 144 7.96 6.37 20.39
N SER A 145 7.49 6.34 19.14
CA SER A 145 8.29 6.76 17.98
C SER A 145 8.60 8.26 17.98
N ASP A 146 7.62 9.08 18.36
CA ASP A 146 7.70 10.54 18.22
C ASP A 146 8.25 11.19 19.50
N LEU A 147 7.96 10.62 20.67
CA LEU A 147 8.30 11.23 21.96
C LEU A 147 9.23 10.38 22.84
N GLY A 148 9.44 9.10 22.51
CA GLY A 148 10.17 8.15 23.37
C GLY A 148 9.39 7.71 24.61
N LEU A 149 8.09 7.99 24.66
CA LEU A 149 7.21 7.71 25.79
C LEU A 149 6.58 6.32 25.67
N ARG A 150 6.35 5.66 26.80
CA ARG A 150 5.87 4.27 26.86
C ARG A 150 4.64 4.12 27.75
N ILE A 151 3.64 3.38 27.28
CA ILE A 151 2.44 3.02 28.07
C ILE A 151 2.69 1.71 28.82
N TYR A 152 2.40 1.65 30.13
CA TYR A 152 2.68 0.46 30.95
C TYR A 152 1.46 -0.40 31.31
N GLN A 153 0.27 0.19 31.35
CA GLN A 153 -0.97 -0.48 31.78
C GLN A 153 -2.14 -0.06 30.88
N GLY A 154 -1.89 -0.07 29.58
CA GLY A 154 -2.85 0.39 28.59
C GLY A 154 -3.95 -0.61 28.30
N VAL A 155 -5.20 -0.17 28.17
CA VAL A 155 -6.35 -0.98 27.76
C VAL A 155 -6.99 -0.35 26.53
N ASP A 156 -7.04 -1.12 25.44
CA ASP A 156 -7.76 -0.75 24.23
C ASP A 156 -9.24 -1.07 24.39
N ILE A 157 -10.08 -0.04 24.39
CA ILE A 157 -11.51 -0.14 24.73
C ILE A 157 -12.24 -1.07 23.77
N GLN A 158 -11.97 -0.95 22.47
CA GLN A 158 -12.61 -1.77 21.43
C GLN A 158 -12.31 -3.25 21.65
N SER A 159 -11.04 -3.59 21.88
CA SER A 159 -10.64 -4.99 22.10
C SER A 159 -11.19 -5.58 23.40
N ALA A 160 -11.35 -4.78 24.47
CA ALA A 160 -11.89 -5.23 25.74
C ALA A 160 -13.38 -5.59 25.61
N LEU A 161 -14.17 -4.72 24.98
CA LEU A 161 -15.60 -4.95 24.75
C LEU A 161 -15.85 -6.04 23.70
N GLU A 162 -14.99 -6.16 22.69
CA GLU A 162 -15.07 -7.27 21.74
C GLU A 162 -14.81 -8.62 22.43
N ALA A 163 -13.91 -8.67 23.42
CA ALA A 163 -13.61 -9.88 24.16
C ALA A 163 -14.74 -10.33 25.10
N SER A 164 -15.60 -9.42 25.58
CA SER A 164 -16.76 -9.76 26.42
C SER A 164 -17.95 -10.31 25.62
N LEU A 165 -17.96 -10.16 24.31
CA LEU A 165 -18.99 -10.70 23.44
C LEU A 165 -18.82 -12.21 23.21
N GLU A 166 -19.96 -12.91 23.10
CA GLU A 166 -20.01 -14.28 22.62
C GLU A 166 -19.47 -14.37 21.19
N PRO A 167 -18.80 -15.48 20.80
CA PRO A 167 -18.16 -15.60 19.48
C PRO A 167 -19.08 -15.32 18.29
N GLU A 168 -20.38 -15.58 18.41
CA GLU A 168 -21.38 -15.35 17.36
C GLU A 168 -21.82 -13.88 17.24
N GLU A 169 -21.68 -13.11 18.33
CA GLU A 169 -22.06 -11.69 18.42
C GLU A 169 -20.91 -10.75 18.07
N ARG A 170 -19.67 -11.27 18.10
CA ARG A 170 -18.49 -10.48 17.75
C ARG A 170 -18.62 -9.91 16.33
N PRO A 171 -18.27 -8.62 16.15
CA PRO A 171 -18.25 -8.03 14.83
C PRO A 171 -17.29 -8.80 13.91
N LYS A 172 -17.62 -8.82 12.62
CA LYS A 172 -16.84 -9.57 11.62
C LYS A 172 -15.45 -8.98 11.38
N ASP A 173 -15.30 -7.69 11.65
CA ASP A 173 -14.07 -6.90 11.60
C ASP A 173 -13.86 -6.28 13.00
N ARG A 174 -12.66 -5.76 13.29
CA ARG A 174 -12.35 -5.11 14.58
C ARG A 174 -13.44 -4.10 14.94
N MET A 175 -13.90 -4.14 16.18
CA MET A 175 -14.93 -3.23 16.67
C MET A 175 -14.48 -1.76 16.48
N ASP A 176 -15.32 -0.94 15.85
CA ASP A 176 -15.05 0.50 15.74
C ASP A 176 -15.51 1.25 17.01
N PRO A 177 -15.03 2.49 17.24
CA PRO A 177 -15.39 3.25 18.44
C PRO A 177 -16.90 3.47 18.63
N LEU A 178 -17.67 3.65 17.55
CA LEU A 178 -19.12 3.83 17.63
C LEU A 178 -19.80 2.57 18.14
N HIS A 179 -19.44 1.41 17.60
CA HIS A 179 -20.00 0.14 18.06
C HIS A 179 -19.57 -0.18 19.51
N ALA A 180 -18.32 0.14 19.89
CA ALA A 180 -17.86 0.00 21.27
C ALA A 180 -18.67 0.86 22.24
N ILE A 181 -18.92 2.13 21.90
CA ILE A 181 -19.76 3.02 22.71
C ILE A 181 -21.19 2.47 22.84
N ILE A 182 -21.80 2.04 21.72
CA ILE A 182 -23.16 1.48 21.74
C ILE A 182 -23.22 0.19 22.57
N GLN A 183 -22.21 -0.68 22.46
CA GLN A 183 -22.15 -1.95 23.17
C GLN A 183 -22.14 -1.75 24.69
N CYS A 184 -21.31 -0.83 25.18
CA CYS A 184 -21.20 -0.54 26.62
C CYS A 184 -22.45 0.18 27.17
N LEU A 185 -23.00 1.15 26.43
CA LEU A 185 -24.15 1.94 26.90
C LEU A 185 -25.49 1.19 26.76
N GLY A 186 -25.55 0.20 25.86
CA GLY A 186 -26.75 -0.58 25.54
C GLY A 186 -27.85 0.25 24.85
N GLU A 187 -28.99 -0.39 24.59
CA GLU A 187 -30.14 0.26 23.91
C GLU A 187 -30.86 1.32 24.77
N ALA A 188 -30.59 1.35 26.08
CA ALA A 188 -31.24 2.27 27.01
C ALA A 188 -30.73 3.73 26.91
N VAL A 189 -29.64 3.94 26.18
CA VAL A 189 -28.99 5.23 25.98
C VAL A 189 -28.90 5.50 24.48
N LYS A 190 -29.58 6.56 24.01
CA LYS A 190 -29.53 6.92 22.60
C LYS A 190 -28.15 7.50 22.27
N VAL A 191 -27.45 6.93 21.29
CA VAL A 191 -26.14 7.44 20.81
C VAL A 191 -26.34 8.12 19.47
N HIS A 192 -25.82 9.35 19.32
CA HIS A 192 -25.86 10.08 18.04
C HIS A 192 -24.74 9.63 17.13
N LYS A 193 -25.04 8.62 16.30
CA LYS A 193 -24.09 7.96 15.41
C LYS A 193 -23.30 8.91 14.52
N SER A 194 -23.89 10.02 14.05
CA SER A 194 -23.19 11.01 13.23
C SER A 194 -22.12 11.75 14.01
N ILE A 195 -22.44 12.25 15.21
CA ILE A 195 -21.51 13.00 16.07
C ILE A 195 -20.32 12.11 16.43
N VAL A 196 -20.56 10.86 16.82
CA VAL A 196 -19.47 9.92 17.12
C VAL A 196 -18.59 9.70 15.90
N LYS A 197 -19.18 9.52 14.71
CA LYS A 197 -18.40 9.36 13.47
C LYS A 197 -17.57 10.59 13.14
N ASP A 198 -18.09 11.79 13.39
CA ASP A 198 -17.36 13.04 13.14
C ASP A 198 -16.19 13.19 14.13
N VAL A 199 -16.47 13.03 15.44
CA VAL A 199 -15.48 13.15 16.52
C VAL A 199 -14.39 12.09 16.44
N PHE A 200 -14.70 10.85 16.09
CA PHE A 200 -13.71 9.78 15.96
C PHE A 200 -13.11 9.66 14.55
N GLY A 201 -13.72 10.30 13.56
CA GLY A 201 -13.26 10.30 12.17
C GLY A 201 -12.14 11.29 11.88
N ASP A 202 -12.04 12.37 12.66
CA ASP A 202 -10.99 13.38 12.53
C ASP A 202 -10.12 13.49 13.78
N LEU A 203 -8.90 12.96 13.68
CA LEU A 203 -7.90 12.99 14.74
C LEU A 203 -6.95 14.19 14.64
N PHE A 204 -7.17 15.12 13.71
CA PHE A 204 -6.28 16.28 13.56
C PHE A 204 -6.47 17.31 14.67
N TYR A 205 -5.38 18.01 14.97
CA TYR A 205 -5.29 19.02 16.00
C TYR A 205 -4.59 20.26 15.47
N GLU A 206 -5.15 21.42 15.78
CA GLU A 206 -4.56 22.73 15.55
C GLU A 206 -4.70 23.53 16.85
N ALA A 207 -3.57 23.98 17.41
CA ALA A 207 -3.54 24.71 18.67
C ALA A 207 -4.37 26.00 18.55
N GLY A 208 -5.32 26.22 19.47
CA GLY A 208 -6.23 27.36 19.44
C GLY A 208 -7.49 27.14 18.58
N ASP A 209 -7.62 26.02 17.87
CA ASP A 209 -8.91 25.59 17.30
C ASP A 209 -9.73 24.87 18.38
N ASN A 210 -10.60 25.65 19.02
CA ASN A 210 -11.52 25.17 20.05
C ASN A 210 -12.34 23.94 19.62
N SER A 211 -12.66 23.79 18.33
CA SER A 211 -13.41 22.61 17.84
C SER A 211 -12.56 21.35 17.93
N LYS A 212 -11.30 21.41 17.47
CA LYS A 212 -10.40 20.26 17.43
C LYS A 212 -9.91 19.87 18.82
N GLU A 213 -9.64 20.86 19.65
CA GLU A 213 -9.39 20.69 21.07
C GLU A 213 -10.56 19.94 21.74
N LEU A 214 -11.79 20.38 21.47
CA LEU A 214 -13.01 19.80 22.02
C LEU A 214 -13.19 18.34 21.59
N ASP A 215 -13.03 18.04 20.30
CA ASP A 215 -13.18 16.68 19.76
C ASP A 215 -12.17 15.71 20.41
N MET A 216 -10.92 16.13 20.53
CA MET A 216 -9.87 15.35 21.22
C MET A 216 -10.20 15.10 22.68
N MET A 217 -10.63 16.14 23.40
CA MET A 217 -11.04 16.01 24.79
C MET A 217 -12.26 15.09 24.95
N GLN A 218 -13.25 15.17 24.05
CA GLN A 218 -14.42 14.29 24.06
C GLN A 218 -14.02 12.81 23.91
N ARG A 219 -13.07 12.50 23.03
CA ARG A 219 -12.53 11.13 22.89
C ARG A 219 -11.86 10.65 24.18
N ALA A 220 -11.03 11.47 24.81
CA ALA A 220 -10.37 11.13 26.08
C ALA A 220 -11.38 10.93 27.22
N TRP A 221 -12.43 11.76 27.29
CA TRP A 221 -13.51 11.59 28.26
C TRP A 221 -14.33 10.33 28.02
N ALA A 222 -14.65 10.03 26.76
CA ALA A 222 -15.31 8.77 26.41
C ALA A 222 -14.44 7.58 26.85
N ALA A 223 -13.12 7.68 26.67
CA ALA A 223 -12.18 6.63 27.05
C ALA A 223 -12.06 6.44 28.57
N TYR A 224 -12.14 7.53 29.34
CA TYR A 224 -12.22 7.48 30.80
C TYR A 224 -13.57 6.93 31.29
N PHE A 225 -14.66 7.33 30.64
CA PHE A 225 -16.02 7.06 31.11
C PHE A 225 -16.42 5.60 30.90
N ILE A 226 -16.19 5.04 29.72
CA ILE A 226 -16.64 3.68 29.37
C ILE A 226 -16.21 2.62 30.41
N PRO A 227 -14.95 2.55 30.84
CA PRO A 227 -14.51 1.57 31.83
C PRO A 227 -15.11 1.76 33.23
N THR A 228 -15.62 2.95 33.53
CA THR A 228 -16.22 3.29 34.83
C THR A 228 -17.75 3.16 34.83
N PHE A 229 -18.35 2.72 33.72
CA PHE A 229 -19.79 2.55 33.61
C PHE A 229 -20.28 1.29 34.33
N GLU A 230 -21.38 1.42 35.07
CA GLU A 230 -21.82 0.54 36.19
C GLU A 230 -22.05 -0.96 35.90
N ASN A 231 -21.84 -1.44 34.67
CA ASN A 231 -22.02 -2.86 34.29
C ASN A 231 -20.81 -3.53 33.62
N ASP A 232 -19.76 -2.79 33.25
CA ASP A 232 -18.64 -3.35 32.46
C ASP A 232 -17.30 -3.37 33.20
N GLN A 233 -17.26 -3.02 34.48
CA GLN A 233 -16.00 -2.95 35.23
C GLN A 233 -15.23 -4.28 35.21
N GLN A 234 -15.95 -5.41 35.32
CA GLN A 234 -15.36 -6.75 35.18
C GLN A 234 -14.75 -6.99 33.79
N THR A 235 -15.38 -6.50 32.72
CA THR A 235 -14.88 -6.59 31.34
C THR A 235 -13.50 -5.96 31.21
N PHE A 236 -13.32 -4.77 31.79
CA PHE A 236 -12.08 -4.01 31.71
C PHE A 236 -11.01 -4.48 32.69
N ASP A 237 -11.39 -5.07 33.81
CA ASP A 237 -10.45 -5.64 34.79
C ASP A 237 -9.67 -6.83 34.23
N VAL A 238 -10.34 -7.68 33.43
CA VAL A 238 -9.72 -8.86 32.78
C VAL A 238 -9.20 -8.57 31.37
N ALA A 239 -9.33 -7.33 30.89
CA ALA A 239 -8.94 -6.97 29.54
C ALA A 239 -7.42 -7.13 29.33
N PRO A 240 -6.98 -7.61 28.14
CA PRO A 240 -5.57 -7.70 27.80
C PRO A 240 -4.90 -6.32 27.83
N ARG A 241 -3.83 -6.20 28.62
CA ARG A 241 -3.12 -4.93 28.82
C ARG A 241 -1.88 -4.80 27.94
N ILE A 242 -1.67 -3.59 27.43
CA ILE A 242 -0.47 -3.16 26.70
C ILE A 242 0.54 -2.60 27.71
N ASP A 243 1.73 -3.20 27.72
CA ASP A 243 2.88 -2.74 28.51
C ASP A 243 4.14 -2.73 27.63
N LEU A 244 4.55 -1.53 27.20
CA LEU A 244 5.70 -1.36 26.30
C LEU A 244 7.06 -1.63 26.97
N ARG A 245 7.11 -1.89 28.29
CA ARG A 245 8.34 -2.36 28.95
C ARG A 245 8.69 -3.80 28.60
N LYS A 246 7.70 -4.57 28.14
CA LYS A 246 7.89 -5.98 27.74
C LYS A 246 8.62 -6.13 26.40
N PHE A 247 8.85 -5.03 25.68
CA PHE A 247 9.45 -5.01 24.37
C PHE A 247 10.78 -4.27 24.40
N ASN A 248 11.76 -4.79 23.66
CA ASN A 248 13.01 -4.10 23.41
C ASN A 248 12.84 -3.02 22.32
N GLU A 249 13.85 -2.17 22.12
CA GLU A 249 13.78 -1.07 21.16
C GLU A 249 13.60 -1.55 19.71
N ASP A 250 14.31 -2.61 19.30
CA ASP A 250 14.17 -3.15 17.95
C ASP A 250 12.74 -3.64 17.66
N GLN A 251 12.10 -4.30 18.63
CA GLN A 251 10.72 -4.76 18.54
C GLN A 251 9.75 -3.56 18.45
N LEU A 252 9.94 -2.54 19.28
CA LEU A 252 9.09 -1.35 19.26
C LEU A 252 9.29 -0.54 17.97
N ASP A 253 10.51 -0.41 17.47
CA ASP A 253 10.83 0.26 16.21
C ASP A 253 10.17 -0.47 15.03
N MET A 254 10.22 -1.80 15.01
CA MET A 254 9.56 -2.63 14.01
C MET A 254 8.04 -2.45 14.04
N LEU A 255 7.43 -2.53 15.22
CA LEU A 255 5.98 -2.36 15.38
C LEU A 255 5.52 -0.94 15.03
N ALA A 256 6.27 0.07 15.47
CA ALA A 256 5.97 1.47 15.17
C ALA A 256 6.07 1.75 13.67
N LYS A 257 7.06 1.17 12.98
CA LYS A 257 7.16 1.26 11.52
C LYS A 257 5.99 0.55 10.83
N LEU A 258 5.63 -0.67 11.27
CA LEU A 258 4.50 -1.44 10.74
C LEU A 258 3.17 -0.68 10.84
N ALA A 259 2.91 -0.03 11.98
CA ALA A 259 1.67 0.72 12.20
C ALA A 259 1.71 2.13 11.60
N GLY A 260 2.88 2.77 11.63
CA GLY A 260 3.06 4.17 11.26
C GLY A 260 3.16 4.43 9.76
N ASP A 261 3.80 3.52 8.99
CA ASP A 261 4.01 3.75 7.56
C ASP A 261 2.68 3.81 6.79
N ASP A 262 1.69 2.99 7.14
CA ASP A 262 0.33 3.05 6.56
C ASP A 262 -0.34 4.39 6.82
N LEU A 263 -0.28 4.89 8.06
CA LEU A 263 -0.84 6.18 8.44
C LEU A 263 -0.15 7.33 7.70
N ARG A 264 1.18 7.25 7.55
CA ARG A 264 1.98 8.23 6.81
C ARG A 264 1.66 8.20 5.32
N LEU A 265 1.54 7.02 4.71
CA LEU A 265 1.15 6.86 3.30
C LEU A 265 -0.26 7.35 3.02
N ASP A 266 -1.22 7.00 3.89
CA ASP A 266 -2.58 7.50 3.77
C ASP A 266 -2.61 9.03 3.90
N SER A 267 -1.71 9.59 4.71
CA SER A 267 -1.59 11.03 4.87
C SER A 267 -1.18 11.82 3.63
N LEU A 268 -0.48 11.16 2.72
CA LEU A 268 -0.01 11.75 1.48
C LEU A 268 -1.09 11.73 0.40
N LYS A 269 -2.16 10.94 0.59
CA LYS A 269 -3.28 10.92 -0.35
C LYS A 269 -4.03 12.27 -0.31
N PRO A 270 -4.41 12.79 -1.49
CA PRO A 270 -5.14 14.06 -1.57
C PRO A 270 -6.50 13.94 -0.86
N MET A 271 -6.90 15.01 -0.17
CA MET A 271 -8.21 15.11 0.50
C MET A 271 -9.37 15.22 -0.48
N GLU A 272 -9.09 15.51 -1.75
CA GLU A 272 -10.07 15.59 -2.82
C GLU A 272 -9.64 14.67 -3.97
N THR A 273 -10.52 13.76 -4.37
CA THR A 273 -10.29 12.89 -5.54
C THR A 273 -11.28 13.24 -6.63
N THR A 274 -10.78 13.60 -7.82
CA THR A 274 -11.64 13.84 -8.98
C THR A 274 -11.92 12.52 -9.69
N HIS A 275 -13.20 12.25 -9.93
CA HIS A 275 -13.65 11.03 -10.58
C HIS A 275 -13.94 11.28 -12.06
N ALA A 276 -13.40 10.42 -12.93
CA ALA A 276 -13.79 10.37 -14.33
C ALA A 276 -15.06 9.52 -14.48
N PHE A 277 -16.09 10.04 -15.16
CA PHE A 277 -17.39 9.39 -15.33
C PHE A 277 -17.92 9.55 -16.75
N SER A 278 -18.70 8.58 -17.22
CA SER A 278 -19.46 8.72 -18.47
C SER A 278 -20.72 9.57 -18.24
N ASN A 279 -21.26 10.17 -19.32
CA ASN A 279 -22.40 11.09 -19.26
C ASN A 279 -23.49 10.57 -18.29
N PRO A 280 -23.87 11.37 -17.28
CA PRO A 280 -24.82 10.95 -16.26
C PRO A 280 -26.18 10.66 -16.91
N SER A 281 -26.68 9.44 -16.77
CA SER A 281 -28.06 9.14 -17.11
C SER A 281 -28.97 9.69 -16.02
N LEU A 282 -29.49 10.90 -16.21
CA LEU A 282 -30.62 11.41 -15.45
C LEU A 282 -31.86 10.61 -15.88
N HIS A 283 -32.14 9.48 -15.23
CA HIS A 283 -33.36 8.74 -15.50
C HIS A 283 -34.57 9.62 -15.14
N LEU A 284 -35.34 10.02 -16.16
CA LEU A 284 -36.56 10.84 -16.08
C LEU A 284 -37.76 10.10 -15.46
N GLY A 285 -37.53 9.05 -14.67
CA GLY A 285 -38.58 8.21 -14.09
C GLY A 285 -38.46 8.10 -12.57
N GLY A 286 -39.09 9.01 -11.84
CA GLY A 286 -39.57 8.79 -10.46
C GLY A 286 -38.56 8.62 -9.31
N THR A 287 -37.26 8.43 -9.55
CA THR A 287 -36.25 8.28 -8.49
C THR A 287 -35.41 9.55 -8.33
N ASP A 288 -35.34 10.11 -7.13
CA ASP A 288 -34.61 11.34 -6.76
C ASP A 288 -33.07 11.14 -6.69
N MET A 289 -32.54 10.40 -7.67
CA MET A 289 -31.19 9.84 -7.68
C MET A 289 -30.50 10.14 -9.01
N VAL A 290 -29.22 10.48 -8.93
CA VAL A 290 -28.33 10.63 -10.08
C VAL A 290 -27.46 9.38 -10.17
N GLN A 291 -27.40 8.77 -11.36
CA GLN A 291 -26.54 7.64 -11.64
C GLN A 291 -25.39 8.05 -12.56
N VAL A 292 -24.19 7.61 -12.19
CA VAL A 292 -22.98 7.81 -12.98
C VAL A 292 -22.19 6.52 -13.06
N GLN A 293 -21.50 6.33 -14.18
CA GLN A 293 -20.62 5.19 -14.37
C GLN A 293 -19.16 5.68 -14.37
N SER A 294 -18.37 5.15 -13.45
CA SER A 294 -16.95 5.47 -13.31
C SER A 294 -16.15 4.93 -14.50
N GLN A 295 -15.23 5.73 -15.04
CA GLN A 295 -14.36 5.35 -16.16
C GLN A 295 -13.00 4.79 -15.71
N SER A 296 -12.58 5.04 -14.46
CA SER A 296 -11.30 4.59 -13.92
C SER A 296 -11.49 3.81 -12.62
N PHE A 297 -10.89 2.62 -12.52
CA PHE A 297 -10.95 1.79 -11.32
C PHE A 297 -10.22 2.45 -10.15
N LYS A 298 -9.06 3.05 -10.42
CA LYS A 298 -8.21 3.70 -9.41
C LYS A 298 -8.92 4.87 -8.73
N ASN A 299 -9.67 5.64 -9.52
CA ASN A 299 -10.41 6.81 -9.05
C ASN A 299 -11.93 6.56 -9.13
N LYS A 300 -12.39 5.35 -8.82
CA LYS A 300 -13.83 5.06 -8.78
C LYS A 300 -14.48 5.71 -7.56
N ILE A 301 -15.74 6.09 -7.70
CA ILE A 301 -16.54 6.55 -6.55
C ILE A 301 -16.75 5.35 -5.62
N ARG A 302 -16.49 5.51 -4.32
CA ARG A 302 -16.75 4.48 -3.31
C ARG A 302 -18.05 4.77 -2.60
N ARG A 303 -18.59 3.74 -1.93
CA ARG A 303 -19.82 3.85 -1.14
C ARG A 303 -19.60 4.74 0.09
N ASP A 304 -20.64 5.46 0.49
CA ASP A 304 -20.70 6.32 1.68
C ASP A 304 -19.68 7.48 1.71
N GLN A 305 -19.01 7.76 0.60
CA GLN A 305 -18.18 8.95 0.40
C GLN A 305 -19.03 10.21 0.21
N ASP A 306 -18.56 11.30 0.82
CA ASP A 306 -19.07 12.64 0.57
C ASP A 306 -18.57 13.15 -0.78
N LEU A 307 -19.47 13.71 -1.57
CA LEU A 307 -19.25 14.14 -2.94
C LEU A 307 -19.57 15.62 -3.09
N LYS A 308 -18.65 16.38 -3.68
CA LYS A 308 -18.89 17.68 -4.29
C LYS A 308 -19.16 17.48 -5.78
N VAL A 309 -20.39 17.71 -6.20
CA VAL A 309 -20.84 17.57 -7.59
C VAL A 309 -20.99 18.94 -8.21
N ARG A 310 -20.15 19.28 -9.21
CA ARG A 310 -20.31 20.52 -9.98
C ARG A 310 -21.26 20.29 -11.13
N VAL A 311 -22.25 21.16 -11.23
CA VAL A 311 -23.27 21.11 -12.28
C VAL A 311 -23.33 22.43 -13.03
N ARG A 312 -23.71 22.37 -14.31
CA ARG A 312 -23.89 23.52 -15.19
C ARG A 312 -25.31 23.53 -15.75
N THR A 313 -26.01 24.65 -15.66
CA THR A 313 -27.34 24.82 -16.24
C THR A 313 -27.26 25.10 -17.74
N GLU A 314 -28.37 24.93 -18.46
CA GLU A 314 -28.47 25.31 -19.88
C GLU A 314 -28.18 26.80 -20.12
N GLN A 315 -28.47 27.65 -19.14
CA GLN A 315 -28.18 29.09 -19.17
C GLN A 315 -26.70 29.41 -18.88
N GLY A 316 -25.84 28.40 -18.73
CA GLY A 316 -24.40 28.54 -18.55
C GLY A 316 -23.93 28.76 -17.11
N ALA A 317 -24.83 28.90 -16.14
CA ALA A 317 -24.47 29.08 -14.73
C ALA A 317 -23.95 27.76 -14.12
N SER A 318 -22.85 27.82 -13.37
CA SER A 318 -22.26 26.66 -12.69
C SER A 318 -22.35 26.80 -11.17
N TYR A 319 -22.76 25.73 -10.48
CA TYR A 319 -22.79 25.66 -9.02
C TYR A 319 -22.38 24.27 -8.52
N THR A 320 -22.09 24.16 -7.21
CA THR A 320 -21.67 22.90 -6.57
C THR A 320 -22.76 22.43 -5.62
N VAL A 321 -23.07 21.14 -5.67
CA VAL A 321 -24.00 20.47 -4.75
C VAL A 321 -23.22 19.44 -3.95
N SER A 322 -23.33 19.50 -2.63
CA SER A 322 -22.84 18.44 -1.76
C SER A 322 -23.87 17.32 -1.72
N SER A 323 -23.41 16.10 -1.96
CA SER A 323 -24.22 14.89 -1.88
C SER A 323 -23.40 13.77 -1.25
N ARG A 324 -24.05 12.66 -0.93
CA ARG A 324 -23.38 11.44 -0.45
C ARG A 324 -23.65 10.31 -1.41
N SER A 325 -22.61 9.54 -1.73
CA SER A 325 -22.78 8.30 -2.46
C SER A 325 -23.60 7.31 -1.61
N LEU A 326 -24.71 6.84 -2.16
CA LEU A 326 -25.67 5.99 -1.46
C LEU A 326 -25.50 4.51 -1.82
N ASP A 327 -25.22 4.25 -3.10
CA ASP A 327 -24.97 2.90 -3.58
C ASP A 327 -23.89 2.90 -4.67
N VAL A 328 -23.03 1.87 -4.63
CA VAL A 328 -21.96 1.66 -5.61
C VAL A 328 -21.88 0.17 -5.92
N VAL A 329 -22.11 -0.18 -7.18
CA VAL A 329 -22.04 -1.56 -7.68
C VAL A 329 -21.22 -1.57 -8.96
N GLY A 330 -20.05 -2.23 -8.92
CA GLY A 330 -19.15 -2.32 -10.06
C GLY A 330 -18.62 -0.96 -10.48
N ARG A 331 -18.96 -0.51 -11.69
CA ARG A 331 -18.65 0.85 -12.19
C ARG A 331 -19.71 1.88 -11.85
N ASN A 332 -20.91 1.46 -11.46
CA ASN A 332 -22.06 2.34 -11.28
C ASN A 332 -22.11 2.89 -9.86
N ALA A 333 -22.30 4.20 -9.74
CA ALA A 333 -22.51 4.90 -8.49
C ALA A 333 -23.81 5.71 -8.54
N SER A 334 -24.56 5.70 -7.44
CA SER A 334 -25.80 6.44 -7.27
C SER A 334 -25.70 7.40 -6.08
N PHE A 335 -26.12 8.65 -6.27
CA PHE A 335 -26.19 9.64 -5.20
C PHE A 335 -27.49 10.45 -5.28
N ALA A 336 -27.91 11.02 -4.15
CA ALA A 336 -29.13 11.80 -4.10
C ALA A 336 -29.00 13.05 -4.97
N LYS A 337 -30.04 13.33 -5.75
CA LYS A 337 -30.13 14.51 -6.62
C LYS A 337 -30.16 15.80 -5.82
N GLY A 338 -30.80 15.81 -4.64
CA GLY A 338 -30.83 16.96 -3.75
C GLY A 338 -31.42 18.20 -4.42
N THR A 339 -30.77 19.36 -4.26
CA THR A 339 -31.21 20.66 -4.84
C THR A 339 -30.80 20.85 -6.30
N MET A 340 -30.32 19.81 -6.99
CA MET A 340 -29.95 19.93 -8.41
C MET A 340 -31.16 20.27 -9.27
N VAL A 341 -31.06 21.39 -10.00
CA VAL A 341 -32.09 21.88 -10.93
C VAL A 341 -32.34 20.84 -12.03
N ASN A 342 -33.61 20.64 -12.37
CA ASN A 342 -34.00 19.83 -13.52
C ASN A 342 -33.32 20.38 -14.80
N ASN A 343 -32.64 19.52 -15.56
CA ASN A 343 -31.86 19.84 -16.78
C ASN A 343 -30.46 20.44 -16.55
N ALA A 344 -29.89 20.34 -15.34
CA ALA A 344 -28.47 20.63 -15.14
C ALA A 344 -27.57 19.46 -15.59
N THR A 345 -26.43 19.75 -16.22
CA THR A 345 -25.44 18.74 -16.63
C THR A 345 -24.34 18.65 -15.58
N VAL A 346 -24.01 17.43 -15.12
CA VAL A 346 -22.87 17.21 -14.22
C VAL A 346 -21.57 17.39 -15.02
N THR A 347 -20.71 18.30 -14.56
CA THR A 347 -19.43 18.62 -15.21
C THR A 347 -18.23 18.06 -14.47
N SER A 348 -18.34 17.83 -13.16
CA SER A 348 -17.28 17.25 -12.34
C SER A 348 -17.87 16.62 -11.09
N ILE A 349 -17.29 15.50 -10.66
CA ILE A 349 -17.59 14.83 -9.39
C ILE A 349 -16.27 14.69 -8.64
N VAL A 350 -16.24 15.21 -7.42
CA VAL A 350 -15.07 15.18 -6.54
C VAL A 350 -15.50 14.56 -5.21
N SER A 351 -14.86 13.48 -4.77
CA SER A 351 -15.04 13.02 -3.39
C SER A 351 -14.21 13.88 -2.44
N THR A 352 -14.75 14.15 -1.25
CA THR A 352 -14.05 14.82 -0.16
C THR A 352 -13.74 13.83 0.95
N GLY A 353 -12.54 13.94 1.52
CA GLY A 353 -12.02 13.01 2.51
C GLY A 353 -11.15 11.93 1.87
N ARG A 354 -10.36 11.27 2.71
CA ARG A 354 -9.49 10.16 2.29
C ARG A 354 -10.28 8.86 2.23
N ASP A 355 -9.81 7.96 1.38
CA ASP A 355 -10.27 6.59 1.40
C ASP A 355 -9.96 5.96 2.76
N GLY A 356 -10.96 5.33 3.39
CA GLY A 356 -10.73 4.57 4.61
C GLY A 356 -9.73 3.41 4.41
N PRO A 357 -9.19 2.86 5.51
CA PRO A 357 -8.17 1.81 5.47
C PRO A 357 -8.66 0.58 4.71
N THR A 358 -7.74 -0.06 3.97
CA THR A 358 -8.02 -1.34 3.34
C THR A 358 -8.15 -2.45 4.40
N ARG A 359 -8.69 -3.61 4.02
CA ARG A 359 -8.70 -4.78 4.91
C ARG A 359 -7.30 -5.25 5.31
N ALA A 360 -6.31 -5.06 4.44
CA ALA A 360 -4.94 -5.40 4.77
C ALA A 360 -4.42 -4.47 5.88
N ASP A 361 -4.66 -3.17 5.76
CA ASP A 361 -4.29 -2.14 6.73
C ASP A 361 -4.96 -2.43 8.10
N MET A 362 -6.27 -2.69 8.09
CA MET A 362 -7.00 -3.06 9.32
C MET A 362 -6.45 -4.33 9.96
N LYS A 363 -6.07 -5.33 9.15
CA LYS A 363 -5.53 -6.59 9.68
C LYS A 363 -4.14 -6.42 10.26
N ARG A 364 -3.28 -5.59 9.64
CA ARG A 364 -1.96 -5.24 10.21
C ARG A 364 -2.10 -4.50 11.53
N ALA A 365 -3.02 -3.53 11.62
CA ALA A 365 -3.31 -2.81 12.86
C ALA A 365 -3.82 -3.73 13.98
N ASP A 366 -4.74 -4.65 13.67
CA ASP A 366 -5.21 -5.69 14.60
C ASP A 366 -4.02 -6.53 15.08
N ILE A 367 -3.20 -7.04 14.17
CA ILE A 367 -2.06 -7.87 14.54
C ILE A 367 -1.05 -7.12 15.43
N ALA A 368 -0.74 -5.85 15.14
CA ALA A 368 0.14 -5.05 15.99
C ALA A 368 -0.43 -4.90 17.41
N LEU A 369 -1.74 -4.65 17.53
CA LEU A 369 -2.44 -4.63 18.81
C LEU A 369 -2.33 -5.97 19.54
N ARG A 370 -2.56 -7.09 18.85
CA ARG A 370 -2.49 -8.43 19.43
C ARG A 370 -1.08 -8.79 19.92
N VAL A 371 -0.04 -8.33 19.21
CA VAL A 371 1.35 -8.45 19.65
C VAL A 371 1.57 -7.64 20.93
N LEU A 372 1.16 -6.36 20.95
CA LEU A 372 1.29 -5.47 22.11
C LEU A 372 0.54 -5.99 23.36
N GLN A 373 -0.56 -6.72 23.15
CA GLN A 373 -1.33 -7.39 24.21
C GLN A 373 -0.73 -8.73 24.65
N GLY A 374 0.37 -9.18 24.04
CA GLY A 374 1.00 -10.48 24.32
C GLY A 374 0.22 -11.70 23.83
N GLN A 375 -0.79 -11.50 22.98
CA GLN A 375 -1.58 -12.58 22.39
C GLN A 375 -0.86 -13.24 21.21
N HIS A 376 -0.02 -12.47 20.51
CA HIS A 376 0.84 -12.94 19.43
C HIS A 376 2.30 -12.69 19.82
N SER A 377 3.18 -13.65 19.53
CA SER A 377 4.59 -13.53 19.89
C SER A 377 5.45 -13.23 18.67
N LEU A 378 6.31 -12.22 18.80
CA LEU A 378 7.39 -11.94 17.84
C LEU A 378 8.51 -12.98 17.94
N GLU A 379 8.85 -13.38 19.17
CA GLU A 379 9.97 -14.28 19.48
C GLU A 379 9.73 -15.71 18.99
N HIS A 380 8.50 -16.19 19.08
CA HIS A 380 8.15 -17.56 18.66
C HIS A 380 7.80 -17.67 17.18
N ASN A 381 7.81 -16.57 16.41
CA ASN A 381 7.59 -16.62 14.98
C ASN A 381 8.95 -16.67 14.24
N PRO A 382 9.38 -17.83 13.72
CA PRO A 382 10.70 -17.96 13.11
C PRO A 382 10.89 -17.11 11.86
N TRP A 383 9.81 -16.79 11.13
CA TRP A 383 9.88 -15.88 9.98
C TRP A 383 10.19 -14.45 10.43
N VAL A 384 9.57 -14.02 11.53
CA VAL A 384 9.78 -12.69 12.09
C VAL A 384 11.21 -12.56 12.62
N GLN A 385 11.68 -13.57 13.34
CA GLN A 385 13.06 -13.61 13.84
C GLN A 385 14.08 -13.52 12.70
N ASN A 386 13.95 -14.37 11.67
CA ASN A 386 14.93 -14.38 10.58
C ASN A 386 14.90 -13.13 9.69
N ILE A 387 13.80 -12.38 9.62
CA ILE A 387 13.69 -11.20 8.74
C ILE A 387 13.97 -9.89 9.49
N TRP A 388 13.48 -9.74 10.72
CA TRP A 388 13.60 -8.47 11.47
C TRP A 388 14.61 -8.51 12.60
N PHE A 389 14.86 -9.68 13.19
CA PHE A 389 15.72 -9.84 14.37
C PHE A 389 16.77 -10.94 14.13
N PRO A 390 17.60 -10.81 13.08
CA PRO A 390 18.60 -11.83 12.78
C PRO A 390 19.57 -11.99 13.96
N PRO A 391 20.06 -13.21 14.24
CA PRO A 391 21.05 -13.41 15.30
C PRO A 391 22.30 -12.56 15.04
N SER A 392 22.79 -11.87 16.06
CA SER A 392 23.78 -10.80 15.95
C SER A 392 25.17 -11.21 15.44
N ASP A 393 25.45 -12.51 15.31
CA ASP A 393 26.80 -13.04 15.01
C ASP A 393 26.84 -14.17 13.95
N THR A 394 25.75 -14.44 13.23
CA THR A 394 25.73 -15.49 12.21
C THR A 394 25.04 -15.03 10.94
N GLU A 395 25.70 -15.22 9.78
CA GLU A 395 25.04 -15.10 8.47
C GLU A 395 23.94 -16.17 8.28
N LEU A 396 23.86 -17.16 9.18
CA LEU A 396 22.96 -18.32 9.09
C LEU A 396 21.57 -18.02 9.66
N LEU A 397 20.55 -18.44 8.91
CA LEU A 397 19.14 -18.43 9.34
C LEU A 397 18.91 -19.50 10.41
N THR A 398 18.09 -19.20 11.41
CA THR A 398 17.80 -20.09 12.55
C THR A 398 16.36 -20.57 12.52
N TRP A 399 16.15 -21.89 12.66
CA TRP A 399 14.83 -22.50 12.52
C TRP A 399 14.53 -23.46 13.68
N PRO A 400 13.24 -23.70 14.00
CA PRO A 400 12.88 -24.63 15.06
C PRO A 400 13.39 -26.05 14.79
N GLU A 401 13.96 -26.72 15.81
CA GLU A 401 14.58 -28.06 15.68
C GLU A 401 13.66 -29.13 15.07
N GLY A 402 12.34 -28.98 15.21
CA GLY A 402 11.34 -29.88 14.64
C GLY A 402 11.16 -29.75 13.13
N TRP A 403 11.70 -28.70 12.49
CA TRP A 403 11.54 -28.46 11.05
C TRP A 403 12.54 -29.26 10.21
N SER A 404 13.70 -29.60 10.76
CA SER A 404 14.80 -30.26 10.03
C SER A 404 14.70 -31.80 10.00
N LYS A 405 13.57 -32.39 10.43
CA LYS A 405 13.43 -33.85 10.70
C LYS A 405 12.77 -34.72 9.63
N GLN A 406 12.57 -34.26 8.39
CA GLN A 406 12.18 -35.17 7.30
C GLN A 406 13.23 -35.18 6.19
N LYS A 407 14.01 -36.26 6.13
CA LYS A 407 14.78 -36.63 4.93
C LYS A 407 13.80 -37.10 3.84
N SER A 408 13.14 -36.17 3.17
CA SER A 408 12.76 -36.39 1.78
C SER A 408 14.06 -36.50 0.97
N GLN A 409 14.11 -37.36 -0.05
CA GLN A 409 15.19 -37.21 -1.05
C GLN A 409 15.14 -35.79 -1.60
N PRO A 410 16.29 -35.12 -1.82
CA PRO A 410 16.30 -33.78 -2.38
C PRO A 410 15.57 -33.81 -3.71
N LEU A 411 14.55 -32.96 -3.83
CA LEU A 411 13.85 -32.75 -5.08
C LEU A 411 14.84 -32.14 -6.07
N SER A 412 15.22 -32.95 -7.05
CA SER A 412 16.01 -32.52 -8.19
C SER A 412 15.07 -32.42 -9.38
N ILE A 413 15.40 -31.49 -10.28
CA ILE A 413 14.74 -31.42 -11.58
C ILE A 413 15.03 -32.77 -12.27
N PRO A 414 14.02 -33.52 -12.73
CA PRO A 414 14.25 -34.81 -13.37
C PRO A 414 15.21 -34.67 -14.56
N GLU A 415 16.27 -35.48 -14.65
CA GLU A 415 17.20 -35.47 -15.80
C GLU A 415 16.49 -35.75 -17.14
N SER A 416 15.28 -36.31 -17.10
CA SER A 416 14.47 -36.69 -18.26
C SER A 416 13.57 -35.59 -18.81
N THR A 417 13.47 -34.42 -18.17
CA THR A 417 12.79 -33.26 -18.77
C THR A 417 13.81 -32.44 -19.54
N GLU A 418 13.56 -32.21 -20.84
CA GLU A 418 14.24 -31.16 -21.61
C GLU A 418 13.87 -29.79 -21.00
N SER A 419 14.43 -29.47 -19.83
CA SER A 419 14.17 -28.21 -19.15
C SER A 419 14.85 -27.11 -19.96
N ASN A 420 14.06 -26.19 -20.50
CA ASN A 420 14.54 -25.04 -21.27
C ASN A 420 15.13 -23.94 -20.38
N LEU A 421 15.43 -24.24 -19.11
CA LEU A 421 16.04 -23.30 -18.19
C LEU A 421 17.54 -23.15 -18.46
N ASN A 422 18.01 -21.91 -18.33
CA ASN A 422 19.46 -21.66 -18.33
C ASN A 422 20.07 -22.00 -16.94
N PRO A 423 21.41 -21.98 -16.80
CA PRO A 423 22.05 -22.32 -15.53
C PRO A 423 21.61 -21.47 -14.34
N SER A 424 21.46 -20.14 -14.48
CA SER A 424 21.06 -19.26 -13.36
C SER A 424 19.61 -19.51 -12.94
N GLN A 425 18.72 -19.79 -13.88
CA GLN A 425 17.34 -20.21 -13.61
C GLN A 425 17.27 -21.59 -12.96
N THR A 426 18.13 -22.52 -13.38
CA THR A 426 18.21 -23.88 -12.81
C THR A 426 18.59 -23.81 -11.33
N VAL A 427 19.64 -23.08 -10.99
CA VAL A 427 20.07 -22.84 -9.60
C VAL A 427 18.93 -22.24 -8.77
N ALA A 428 18.25 -21.22 -9.30
CA ALA A 428 17.11 -20.61 -8.61
C ALA A 428 15.99 -21.63 -8.33
N VAL A 429 15.64 -22.49 -9.30
CA VAL A 429 14.63 -23.55 -9.10
C VAL A 429 15.11 -24.59 -8.09
N GLU A 430 16.38 -24.99 -8.12
CA GLU A 430 16.96 -25.93 -7.15
C GLU A 430 16.90 -25.38 -5.72
N HIS A 431 17.22 -24.11 -5.51
CA HIS A 431 17.06 -23.45 -4.20
C HIS A 431 15.59 -23.38 -3.79
N MET A 432 14.68 -23.05 -4.72
CA MET A 432 13.23 -23.09 -4.45
C MET A 432 12.73 -24.50 -4.11
N LEU A 433 13.34 -25.57 -4.62
CA LEU A 433 13.01 -26.97 -4.31
C LEU A 433 13.68 -27.48 -3.02
N SER A 434 14.84 -26.95 -2.65
CA SER A 434 15.67 -27.41 -1.52
C SER A 434 15.00 -27.25 -0.15
N ASP A 435 14.77 -28.34 0.59
CA ASP A 435 14.22 -28.28 1.95
C ASP A 435 15.27 -27.90 3.04
N SER A 436 16.47 -27.50 2.64
CA SER A 436 17.52 -27.04 3.56
C SER A 436 17.09 -25.80 4.34
N ASP A 437 17.60 -25.69 5.57
CA ASP A 437 17.35 -24.54 6.44
C ASP A 437 17.88 -23.22 5.84
N GLU A 438 18.92 -23.30 5.00
CA GLU A 438 19.45 -22.17 4.23
C GLU A 438 18.48 -21.67 3.15
N HIS A 439 17.71 -22.57 2.52
CA HIS A 439 16.79 -22.26 1.42
C HIS A 439 15.32 -22.20 1.86
N ARG A 440 15.06 -21.98 3.15
CA ARG A 440 13.70 -21.66 3.63
C ARG A 440 13.25 -20.25 3.26
N ILE A 441 14.19 -19.32 3.14
CA ILE A 441 13.99 -17.99 2.56
C ILE A 441 14.88 -17.90 1.32
N VAL A 442 14.26 -17.90 0.14
CA VAL A 442 14.98 -17.78 -1.14
C VAL A 442 14.69 -16.41 -1.73
N LEU A 443 15.71 -15.65 -2.12
CA LEU A 443 15.54 -14.37 -2.82
C LEU A 443 16.09 -14.52 -4.24
N ILE A 444 15.26 -14.28 -5.24
CA ILE A 444 15.64 -14.33 -6.65
C ILE A 444 15.48 -12.93 -7.23
N GLN A 445 16.61 -12.31 -7.59
CA GLN A 445 16.63 -11.09 -8.37
C GLN A 445 16.51 -11.45 -9.85
N GLY A 446 15.38 -11.09 -10.44
CA GLY A 446 15.11 -11.28 -11.86
C GLY A 446 15.00 -9.96 -12.59
N PRO A 447 16.06 -9.48 -13.26
CA PRO A 447 16.00 -8.34 -14.18
C PRO A 447 14.90 -8.46 -15.25
N PRO A 448 14.62 -7.40 -16.02
CA PRO A 448 13.66 -7.44 -17.13
C PRO A 448 14.00 -8.52 -18.15
N GLY A 449 13.00 -9.32 -18.54
CA GLY A 449 13.16 -10.32 -19.58
C GLY A 449 13.88 -11.62 -19.16
N THR A 450 14.25 -11.80 -17.89
CA THR A 450 15.01 -12.98 -17.44
C THR A 450 14.17 -14.23 -17.14
N GLY A 451 12.86 -14.18 -17.39
CA GLY A 451 11.99 -15.35 -17.26
C GLY A 451 11.56 -15.71 -15.83
N LYS A 452 11.40 -14.71 -14.93
CA LYS A 452 10.86 -14.90 -13.57
C LYS A 452 9.64 -15.84 -13.52
N THR A 453 8.64 -15.61 -14.37
CA THR A 453 7.42 -16.43 -14.41
C THR A 453 7.67 -17.84 -14.94
N SER A 454 8.70 -18.05 -15.78
CA SER A 454 9.14 -19.39 -16.18
C SER A 454 9.78 -20.15 -15.02
N VAL A 455 10.61 -19.49 -14.21
CA VAL A 455 11.18 -20.07 -12.97
C VAL A 455 10.06 -20.50 -12.01
N ILE A 456 9.06 -19.63 -11.79
CA ILE A 456 7.89 -19.95 -10.96
C ILE A 456 7.14 -21.17 -11.52
N ALA A 457 6.88 -21.20 -12.83
CA ALA A 457 6.14 -22.29 -13.45
C ALA A 457 6.88 -23.62 -13.35
N GLU A 458 8.19 -23.65 -13.62
CA GLU A 458 9.01 -24.85 -13.49
C GLU A 458 9.02 -25.38 -12.05
N TYR A 459 9.22 -24.47 -11.08
CA TYR A 459 9.16 -24.81 -9.66
C TYR A 459 7.81 -25.46 -9.29
N VAL A 460 6.70 -24.86 -9.74
CA VAL A 460 5.35 -25.34 -9.44
C VAL A 460 5.11 -26.72 -10.04
N VAL A 461 5.44 -26.90 -11.33
CA VAL A 461 5.26 -28.19 -12.03
C VAL A 461 6.07 -29.27 -11.32
N THR A 462 7.37 -29.05 -11.13
CA THR A 462 8.29 -30.00 -10.51
C THR A 462 7.86 -30.35 -9.08
N SER A 463 7.49 -29.36 -8.27
CA SER A 463 7.03 -29.57 -6.89
C SER A 463 5.76 -30.41 -6.82
N VAL A 464 4.77 -30.10 -7.68
CA VAL A 464 3.47 -30.80 -7.65
C VAL A 464 3.56 -32.21 -8.22
N GLU A 465 4.41 -32.43 -9.23
CA GLU A 465 4.72 -33.78 -9.75
C GLU A 465 5.42 -34.65 -8.70
N ALA A 466 6.28 -34.04 -7.87
CA ALA A 466 6.87 -34.70 -6.71
C ALA A 466 5.89 -34.90 -5.53
N GLY A 467 4.61 -34.54 -5.69
CA GLY A 467 3.56 -34.78 -4.70
C GLY A 467 3.36 -33.66 -3.67
N PHE A 468 4.02 -32.52 -3.82
CA PHE A 468 3.84 -31.38 -2.92
C PHE A 468 2.53 -30.62 -3.23
N SER A 469 1.98 -30.01 -2.19
CA SER A 469 0.75 -29.22 -2.25
C SER A 469 0.81 -28.10 -1.22
N GLY A 470 -0.10 -27.13 -1.31
CA GLY A 470 -0.10 -25.98 -0.41
C GLY A 470 0.88 -24.89 -0.86
N ILE A 471 1.06 -24.76 -2.18
CA ILE A 471 1.87 -23.71 -2.79
C ILE A 471 0.95 -22.50 -3.03
N TRP A 472 1.34 -21.34 -2.54
CA TRP A 472 0.62 -20.09 -2.70
C TRP A 472 1.47 -19.11 -3.51
N LEU A 473 1.04 -18.80 -4.73
CA LEU A 473 1.68 -17.82 -5.59
C LEU A 473 1.00 -16.47 -5.35
N VAL A 474 1.79 -15.52 -4.86
CA VAL A 474 1.33 -14.24 -4.37
C VAL A 474 2.02 -13.14 -5.16
N ALA A 475 1.34 -12.04 -5.46
CA ALA A 475 2.00 -10.85 -6.00
C ALA A 475 1.33 -9.57 -5.50
N GLN A 476 1.97 -8.42 -5.75
CA GLN A 476 1.41 -7.13 -5.36
C GLN A 476 0.19 -6.75 -6.21
N SER A 477 0.25 -7.02 -7.51
CA SER A 477 -0.77 -6.60 -8.48
C SER A 477 -1.57 -7.79 -9.02
N ASN A 478 -2.84 -7.55 -9.36
CA ASN A 478 -3.67 -8.56 -10.04
C ASN A 478 -3.11 -8.93 -11.42
N VAL A 479 -2.42 -8.01 -12.10
CA VAL A 479 -1.78 -8.24 -13.40
C VAL A 479 -0.65 -9.25 -13.27
N ALA A 480 0.21 -9.13 -12.26
CA ALA A 480 1.27 -10.11 -12.01
C ALA A 480 0.73 -11.51 -11.69
N VAL A 481 -0.29 -11.60 -10.81
CA VAL A 481 -0.96 -12.88 -10.51
C VAL A 481 -1.56 -13.50 -11.77
N LYS A 482 -2.18 -12.69 -12.62
CA LYS A 482 -2.73 -13.13 -13.91
C LYS A 482 -1.63 -13.64 -14.84
N ASN A 483 -0.51 -12.93 -14.96
CA ASN A 483 0.61 -13.34 -15.81
C ASN A 483 1.20 -14.68 -15.39
N ILE A 484 1.29 -14.95 -14.08
CA ILE A 484 1.67 -16.26 -13.55
C ILE A 484 0.63 -17.32 -13.96
N ALA A 485 -0.66 -17.02 -13.82
CA ALA A 485 -1.74 -17.94 -14.18
C ALA A 485 -1.73 -18.30 -15.68
N GLU A 486 -1.58 -17.31 -16.57
CA GLU A 486 -1.44 -17.54 -18.01
C GLU A 486 -0.20 -18.38 -18.34
N LYS A 487 0.91 -18.17 -17.61
CA LYS A 487 2.11 -18.99 -17.78
C LYS A 487 1.85 -20.45 -17.39
N LEU A 488 1.12 -20.71 -16.30
CA LEU A 488 0.71 -22.06 -15.89
C LEU A 488 -0.19 -22.72 -16.95
N VAL A 489 -1.13 -21.98 -17.53
CA VAL A 489 -1.97 -22.47 -18.66
C VAL A 489 -1.09 -22.85 -19.85
N LYS A 490 -0.14 -21.99 -20.24
CA LYS A 490 0.75 -22.21 -21.38
C LYS A 490 1.62 -23.46 -21.25
N VAL A 491 2.04 -23.82 -20.03
CA VAL A 491 2.79 -25.06 -19.77
C VAL A 491 1.87 -26.27 -19.51
N GLY A 492 0.56 -26.13 -19.67
CA GLY A 492 -0.41 -27.22 -19.50
C GLY A 492 -0.71 -27.58 -18.04
N PHE A 493 -0.30 -26.77 -17.07
CA PHE A 493 -0.55 -27.03 -15.65
C PHE A 493 -1.94 -26.57 -15.22
N THR A 494 -2.73 -27.47 -14.62
CA THR A 494 -4.17 -27.25 -14.35
C THR A 494 -4.57 -27.34 -12.88
N LYS A 495 -3.70 -27.83 -11.97
CA LYS A 495 -4.02 -28.07 -10.55
C LYS A 495 -3.96 -26.80 -9.68
N TRP A 496 -4.59 -25.71 -10.14
CA TRP A 496 -4.55 -24.42 -9.48
C TRP A 496 -5.90 -23.68 -9.47
N LYS A 497 -6.07 -22.76 -8.52
CA LYS A 497 -7.18 -21.79 -8.47
C LYS A 497 -6.67 -20.37 -8.21
N LEU A 498 -7.32 -19.37 -8.79
CA LEU A 498 -7.00 -17.95 -8.60
C LEU A 498 -8.09 -17.28 -7.77
N LEU A 499 -7.70 -16.71 -6.63
CA LEU A 499 -8.58 -15.93 -5.77
C LEU A 499 -8.45 -14.44 -6.10
N CYS A 500 -9.57 -13.79 -6.41
CA CYS A 500 -9.59 -12.37 -6.79
C CYS A 500 -10.67 -11.59 -6.04
N SER A 501 -10.44 -10.29 -5.82
CA SER A 501 -11.45 -9.44 -5.19
C SER A 501 -12.60 -9.19 -6.16
N LYS A 502 -13.84 -9.34 -5.70
CA LYS A 502 -15.05 -8.96 -6.46
C LYS A 502 -14.91 -7.54 -7.00
N ASP A 503 -14.39 -6.61 -6.19
CA ASP A 503 -14.30 -5.20 -6.56
C ASP A 503 -13.38 -4.95 -7.75
N PHE A 504 -12.33 -5.76 -7.90
CA PHE A 504 -11.41 -5.70 -9.03
C PHE A 504 -11.95 -6.46 -10.25
N TYR A 505 -12.57 -7.62 -10.04
CA TYR A 505 -13.04 -8.45 -11.13
C TYR A 505 -14.32 -7.93 -11.80
N PHE A 506 -15.38 -7.73 -11.01
CA PHE A 506 -16.74 -7.46 -11.49
C PHE A 506 -16.85 -6.08 -12.15
N ASP A 507 -17.44 -6.02 -13.35
CA ASP A 507 -17.59 -4.84 -14.23
C ASP A 507 -16.28 -4.15 -14.65
N TRP A 508 -15.13 -4.42 -14.02
CA TRP A 508 -13.89 -3.70 -14.28
C TRP A 508 -12.97 -4.46 -15.23
N HIS A 509 -12.67 -5.71 -14.91
CA HIS A 509 -11.55 -6.44 -15.50
C HIS A 509 -11.90 -7.86 -15.96
N GLU A 510 -13.18 -8.18 -16.17
CA GLU A 510 -13.61 -9.53 -16.57
C GLU A 510 -12.90 -10.02 -17.84
N HIS A 511 -12.71 -9.13 -18.82
CA HIS A 511 -12.00 -9.39 -20.07
C HIS A 511 -10.53 -9.79 -19.86
N LEU A 512 -9.90 -9.35 -18.76
CA LEU A 512 -8.51 -9.70 -18.45
C LEU A 512 -8.33 -11.17 -18.11
N TYR A 513 -9.40 -11.88 -17.70
CA TYR A 513 -9.31 -13.25 -17.21
C TYR A 513 -9.76 -14.31 -18.21
N GLY A 514 -9.84 -14.00 -19.51
CA GLY A 514 -10.39 -14.89 -20.55
C GLY A 514 -9.90 -16.34 -20.47
N GLU A 515 -8.59 -16.58 -20.60
CA GLU A 515 -7.98 -17.92 -20.59
C GLU A 515 -8.01 -18.59 -19.20
N VAL A 516 -8.07 -17.79 -18.14
CA VAL A 516 -7.92 -18.24 -16.74
C VAL A 516 -9.26 -18.33 -15.99
N ARG A 517 -10.37 -17.96 -16.64
CA ARG A 517 -11.70 -17.79 -16.04
C ARG A 517 -12.21 -19.04 -15.34
N ASN A 518 -11.92 -20.22 -15.88
CA ASN A 518 -12.38 -21.51 -15.34
C ASN A 518 -11.77 -21.86 -13.96
N ASN A 519 -10.64 -21.24 -13.63
CA ASN A 519 -9.95 -21.42 -12.36
C ASN A 519 -10.09 -20.21 -11.41
N LEU A 520 -10.81 -19.17 -11.83
CA LEU A 520 -11.03 -17.96 -11.05
C LEU A 520 -12.17 -18.16 -10.03
N ILE A 521 -11.90 -17.79 -8.77
CA ILE A 521 -12.88 -17.72 -7.69
C ILE A 521 -12.90 -16.27 -7.16
N PRO A 522 -13.91 -15.47 -7.53
CA PRO A 522 -14.07 -14.13 -6.98
C PRO A 522 -14.51 -14.15 -5.50
N SER A 523 -14.15 -13.13 -4.73
CA SER A 523 -14.36 -13.09 -3.27
C SER A 523 -15.81 -13.12 -2.81
N ASN A 524 -16.77 -12.72 -3.66
CA ASN A 524 -18.21 -12.88 -3.41
C ASN A 524 -18.70 -14.33 -3.52
N HIS A 525 -17.90 -15.22 -4.13
CA HIS A 525 -18.23 -16.65 -4.24
C HIS A 525 -17.60 -17.49 -3.13
N PHE A 526 -16.67 -16.96 -2.33
CA PHE A 526 -15.97 -17.70 -1.26
C PHE A 526 -16.91 -18.39 -0.28
N LEU A 527 -18.06 -17.77 0.03
CA LEU A 527 -19.04 -18.38 0.93
C LEU A 527 -19.67 -19.63 0.31
N LYS A 528 -19.90 -19.62 -1.00
CA LYS A 528 -20.53 -20.69 -1.78
C LYS A 528 -19.55 -21.78 -2.21
N THR A 529 -18.25 -21.48 -2.25
CA THR A 529 -17.20 -22.45 -2.58
C THR A 529 -17.22 -23.62 -1.59
N SER A 530 -17.34 -24.83 -2.14
CA SER A 530 -17.35 -26.10 -1.43
C SER A 530 -15.99 -26.81 -1.56
N PRO A 531 -15.70 -27.81 -0.71
CA PRO A 531 -14.49 -28.61 -0.86
C PRO A 531 -14.34 -29.30 -2.23
N ARG A 532 -15.45 -29.60 -2.91
CA ARG A 532 -15.44 -30.20 -4.26
C ARG A 532 -14.87 -29.26 -5.30
N ASP A 533 -15.10 -27.95 -5.17
CA ASP A 533 -14.58 -26.93 -6.10
C ASP A 533 -13.06 -26.78 -6.01
N LEU A 534 -12.47 -27.26 -4.92
CA LEU A 534 -11.03 -27.23 -4.63
C LEU A 534 -10.39 -28.63 -4.74
N GLN A 535 -11.15 -29.64 -5.16
CA GLN A 535 -10.64 -31.00 -5.27
C GLN A 535 -9.50 -31.08 -6.29
N GLY A 536 -8.38 -31.69 -5.90
CA GLY A 536 -7.18 -31.83 -6.74
C GLY A 536 -6.38 -30.54 -6.92
N CYS A 537 -6.77 -29.43 -6.30
CA CYS A 537 -6.03 -28.18 -6.34
C CYS A 537 -4.81 -28.26 -5.41
N CYS A 538 -3.63 -28.02 -5.96
CA CYS A 538 -2.35 -28.02 -5.22
C CYS A 538 -1.81 -26.59 -4.99
N VAL A 539 -2.26 -25.64 -5.82
CA VAL A 539 -1.69 -24.29 -5.93
C VAL A 539 -2.81 -23.23 -5.86
N ILE A 540 -2.62 -22.20 -5.05
CA ILE A 540 -3.50 -21.03 -5.01
C ILE A 540 -2.75 -19.79 -5.50
N LEU A 541 -3.39 -19.00 -6.35
CA LEU A 541 -2.88 -17.72 -6.87
C LEU A 541 -3.71 -16.58 -6.27
N CYS A 542 -3.09 -15.54 -5.71
CA CYS A 542 -3.82 -14.37 -5.23
C CYS A 542 -2.93 -13.13 -5.07
N THR A 543 -3.52 -11.95 -4.90
CA THR A 543 -2.75 -10.77 -4.46
C THR A 543 -2.38 -10.90 -2.98
N LEU A 544 -1.33 -10.20 -2.53
CA LEU A 544 -0.95 -10.18 -1.11
C LEU A 544 -2.10 -9.73 -0.21
N SER A 545 -2.82 -8.67 -0.62
CA SER A 545 -3.98 -8.15 0.09
C SER A 545 -5.13 -9.15 0.22
N MET A 546 -5.22 -10.15 -0.67
CA MET A 546 -6.23 -11.21 -0.58
C MET A 546 -5.97 -12.16 0.59
N LEU A 547 -4.73 -12.25 1.08
CA LEU A 547 -4.41 -13.05 2.27
C LEU A 547 -5.05 -12.48 3.55
N SER A 548 -5.48 -11.23 3.52
CA SER A 548 -6.26 -10.60 4.61
C SER A 548 -7.78 -10.75 4.41
N ALA A 549 -8.24 -11.55 3.43
CA ALA A 549 -9.66 -11.77 3.21
C ALA A 549 -10.29 -12.63 4.31
N ARG A 550 -11.41 -12.16 4.86
CA ARG A 550 -12.13 -12.82 5.98
C ARG A 550 -12.40 -14.32 5.78
N LEU A 551 -12.80 -14.72 4.57
CA LEU A 551 -13.17 -16.12 4.28
C LEU A 551 -12.00 -16.95 3.74
N LEU A 552 -10.77 -16.45 3.82
CA LEU A 552 -9.59 -17.17 3.35
C LEU A 552 -9.36 -18.47 4.14
N THR A 553 -9.76 -18.51 5.42
CA THR A 553 -9.66 -19.71 6.26
C THR A 553 -10.33 -20.95 5.65
N LYS A 554 -11.40 -20.78 4.87
CA LYS A 554 -12.02 -21.87 4.12
C LYS A 554 -11.06 -22.53 3.12
N PHE A 555 -10.19 -21.73 2.51
CA PHE A 555 -9.20 -22.19 1.55
C PHE A 555 -7.96 -22.73 2.28
N THR A 556 -7.45 -22.03 3.28
CA THR A 556 -6.23 -22.46 4.01
C THR A 556 -6.44 -23.69 4.88
N GLN A 557 -7.66 -24.02 5.30
CA GLN A 557 -7.97 -25.29 5.95
C GLN A 557 -7.86 -26.49 4.99
N LEU A 558 -8.24 -26.31 3.72
CA LEU A 558 -8.21 -27.37 2.70
C LEU A 558 -6.86 -27.44 2.00
N ILE A 559 -6.26 -26.29 1.73
CA ILE A 559 -4.98 -26.11 1.06
C ILE A 559 -4.10 -25.19 1.92
N PRO A 560 -3.47 -25.74 2.98
CA PRO A 560 -2.64 -24.95 3.89
C PRO A 560 -1.50 -24.24 3.17
N ILE A 561 -1.14 -23.04 3.64
CA ILE A 561 0.00 -22.30 3.10
C ILE A 561 1.27 -22.97 3.64
N LYS A 562 1.88 -23.85 2.83
CA LYS A 562 3.14 -24.55 3.16
C LYS A 562 4.33 -23.88 2.50
N THR A 563 4.16 -23.44 1.26
CA THR A 563 5.12 -22.61 0.54
C THR A 563 4.44 -21.37 0.03
N MET A 564 5.07 -20.21 0.21
CA MET A 564 4.64 -18.96 -0.40
C MET A 564 5.68 -18.49 -1.41
N VAL A 565 5.29 -18.32 -2.67
CA VAL A 565 6.13 -17.74 -3.72
C VAL A 565 5.59 -16.35 -4.02
N VAL A 566 6.38 -15.32 -3.79
CA VAL A 566 5.97 -13.93 -3.95
C VAL A 566 6.65 -13.34 -5.18
N ASP A 567 5.90 -13.11 -6.25
CA ASP A 567 6.37 -12.35 -7.42
C ASP A 567 6.19 -10.84 -7.20
N GLU A 568 6.99 -10.05 -7.91
CA GLU A 568 7.08 -8.60 -7.73
C GLU A 568 7.39 -8.17 -6.27
N ALA A 569 8.11 -9.00 -5.52
CA ALA A 569 8.38 -8.79 -4.09
C ALA A 569 9.17 -7.51 -3.78
N SER A 570 9.84 -6.90 -4.77
CA SER A 570 10.49 -5.58 -4.64
C SER A 570 9.51 -4.41 -4.57
N GLN A 571 8.24 -4.60 -4.95
CA GLN A 571 7.17 -3.60 -4.84
C GLN A 571 6.36 -3.69 -3.55
N ILE A 572 6.73 -4.62 -2.66
CA ILE A 572 6.01 -4.90 -1.43
C ILE A 572 6.87 -4.45 -0.27
N GLN A 573 6.31 -3.66 0.64
CA GLN A 573 7.02 -3.28 1.85
C GLN A 573 7.21 -4.52 2.73
N VAL A 574 8.39 -4.68 3.34
CA VAL A 574 8.70 -5.85 4.18
C VAL A 574 7.68 -6.07 5.30
N GLY A 575 7.12 -4.98 5.87
CA GLY A 575 6.06 -5.00 6.87
C GLY A 575 4.77 -5.71 6.42
N ASP A 576 4.45 -5.68 5.12
CA ASP A 576 3.22 -6.29 4.60
C ASP A 576 3.21 -7.82 4.71
N TYR A 577 4.36 -8.45 4.88
CA TYR A 577 4.46 -9.90 5.07
C TYR A 577 4.15 -10.35 6.50
N PHE A 578 4.10 -9.45 7.48
CA PHE A 578 3.89 -9.82 8.88
C PHE A 578 2.56 -10.57 9.08
N GLY A 579 1.48 -10.06 8.49
CA GLY A 579 0.17 -10.71 8.57
C GLY A 579 0.12 -12.09 7.95
N PRO A 580 0.54 -12.26 6.68
CA PRO A 580 0.71 -13.58 6.07
C PRO A 580 1.54 -14.55 6.90
N PHE A 581 2.65 -14.12 7.49
CA PHE A 581 3.50 -14.98 8.33
C PHE A 581 2.84 -15.39 9.63
N ASP A 582 2.08 -14.50 10.27
CA ASP A 582 1.36 -14.86 11.49
C ASP A 582 0.20 -15.83 11.20
N ILE A 583 -0.56 -15.59 10.12
CA ILE A 583 -1.65 -16.48 9.68
C ILE A 583 -1.12 -17.88 9.36
N ALA A 584 0.03 -17.96 8.68
CA ALA A 584 0.60 -19.22 8.20
C ALA A 584 1.66 -19.82 9.12
N LYS A 585 1.92 -19.25 10.32
CA LYS A 585 3.06 -19.61 11.18
C LYS A 585 3.21 -21.12 11.45
N ASN A 586 2.09 -21.83 11.58
CA ASN A 586 2.08 -23.26 11.88
C ASN A 586 2.30 -24.14 10.65
N THR A 587 1.96 -23.65 9.44
CA THR A 587 1.95 -24.44 8.20
C THR A 587 3.09 -24.08 7.24
N LEU A 588 3.51 -22.82 7.23
CA LEU A 588 4.52 -22.29 6.32
C LEU A 588 5.89 -22.85 6.67
N ARG A 589 6.59 -23.37 5.65
CA ARG A 589 7.93 -23.97 5.77
C ARG A 589 8.95 -23.39 4.78
N LYS A 590 8.47 -22.70 3.74
CA LYS A 590 9.31 -22.05 2.73
C LYS A 590 8.67 -20.77 2.19
N VAL A 591 9.49 -19.75 1.95
CA VAL A 591 9.11 -18.53 1.23
C VAL A 591 10.14 -18.23 0.15
N CYS A 592 9.68 -17.99 -1.07
CA CYS A 592 10.52 -17.60 -2.20
C CYS A 592 10.09 -16.22 -2.67
N PHE A 593 10.97 -15.22 -2.57
CA PHE A 593 10.74 -13.86 -3.03
C PHE A 593 11.40 -13.66 -4.38
N ILE A 594 10.62 -13.20 -5.36
CA ILE A 594 11.06 -13.00 -6.72
C ILE A 594 10.73 -11.56 -7.09
N GLY A 595 11.72 -10.83 -7.58
CA GLY A 595 11.57 -9.39 -7.80
C GLY A 595 12.84 -8.76 -8.34
N ASP A 596 12.89 -7.43 -8.31
CA ASP A 596 14.03 -6.67 -8.80
C ASP A 596 14.10 -5.30 -8.11
N ASP A 597 15.10 -5.10 -7.26
CA ASP A 597 15.33 -3.85 -6.53
C ASP A 597 15.89 -2.73 -7.43
N LYS A 598 16.12 -2.99 -8.72
CA LYS A 598 16.43 -1.97 -9.73
C LYS A 598 15.21 -1.54 -10.55
N GLN A 599 14.03 -2.16 -10.34
CA GLN A 599 12.74 -1.75 -10.90
C GLN A 599 11.85 -1.09 -9.83
N LEU A 600 10.52 -1.04 -10.00
CA LEU A 600 9.66 -0.23 -9.14
C LEU A 600 9.81 -0.59 -7.65
N PRO A 601 9.95 0.42 -6.77
CA PRO A 601 10.01 0.23 -5.34
C PRO A 601 8.64 -0.08 -4.73
N PRO A 602 8.57 -0.31 -3.40
CA PRO A 602 7.30 -0.28 -2.69
C PRO A 602 6.54 1.02 -2.93
N TYR A 603 5.21 0.91 -3.03
CA TYR A 603 4.33 2.06 -3.22
C TYR A 603 4.57 3.12 -2.14
N GLY A 604 4.76 4.36 -2.56
CA GLY A 604 4.98 5.50 -1.67
C GLY A 604 6.41 5.66 -1.13
N GLN A 605 7.39 4.88 -1.61
CA GLN A 605 8.80 5.06 -1.22
C GLN A 605 9.33 6.44 -1.62
N GLU A 606 8.81 7.06 -2.68
CA GLU A 606 9.23 8.41 -3.08
C GLU A 606 8.83 9.48 -2.06
N ASP A 607 7.69 9.28 -1.41
CA ASP A 607 7.21 10.16 -0.36
C ASP A 607 7.85 9.79 0.99
N LEU A 608 8.02 8.48 1.24
CA LEU A 608 8.62 7.88 2.42
C LEU A 608 9.88 7.09 2.05
N GLY A 609 11.01 7.80 1.89
CA GLY A 609 12.28 7.22 1.42
C GLY A 609 12.87 6.10 2.28
N ASP A 610 12.30 5.82 3.45
CA ASP A 610 12.71 4.73 4.34
C ASP A 610 11.88 3.45 4.21
N LEU A 611 10.91 3.40 3.28
CA LEU A 611 10.22 2.16 2.93
C LEU A 611 11.19 1.19 2.26
N LYS A 612 11.19 -0.07 2.73
CA LYS A 612 12.05 -1.13 2.22
C LYS A 612 11.23 -2.35 1.86
N SER A 613 11.57 -2.97 0.75
CA SER A 613 11.21 -4.32 0.38
C SER A 613 12.16 -5.34 1.01
N ILE A 614 11.86 -6.62 0.81
CA ILE A 614 12.69 -7.72 1.28
C ILE A 614 14.11 -7.72 0.66
N PHE A 615 14.27 -7.19 -0.55
CA PHE A 615 15.56 -7.12 -1.25
C PHE A 615 16.50 -6.05 -0.65
N GLU A 616 15.98 -5.14 0.17
CA GLU A 616 16.75 -4.10 0.85
C GLU A 616 17.08 -4.48 2.32
N VAL A 617 16.79 -5.72 2.73
CA VAL A 617 17.15 -6.28 4.04
C VAL A 617 18.60 -6.80 3.99
N GLU A 618 19.47 -6.21 4.82
CA GLU A 618 20.93 -6.30 4.68
C GLU A 618 21.49 -7.72 4.76
N HIS A 619 21.11 -8.51 5.78
CA HIS A 619 21.60 -9.87 5.97
C HIS A 619 21.01 -10.91 5.00
N LEU A 620 19.93 -10.57 4.29
CA LEU A 620 19.35 -11.42 3.24
C LEU A 620 19.91 -11.09 1.85
N ARG A 621 20.45 -9.89 1.67
CA ARG A 621 20.93 -9.40 0.37
C ARG A 621 22.12 -10.20 -0.17
N SER A 622 22.98 -10.73 0.70
CA SER A 622 24.13 -11.57 0.30
C SER A 622 23.71 -12.94 -0.25
N ARG A 623 22.44 -13.32 -0.10
CA ARG A 623 21.88 -14.64 -0.46
C ARG A 623 20.99 -14.58 -1.71
N ILE A 624 21.10 -13.50 -2.50
CA ILE A 624 20.26 -13.30 -3.68
C ILE A 624 20.78 -14.12 -4.85
N ASP A 625 19.91 -14.96 -5.41
CA ASP A 625 20.12 -15.62 -6.69
C ASP A 625 19.82 -14.62 -7.83
N PHE A 626 20.82 -14.33 -8.65
CA PHE A 626 20.67 -13.40 -9.78
C PHE A 626 20.40 -14.16 -11.09
N LEU A 627 19.27 -13.87 -11.74
CA LEU A 627 18.98 -14.39 -13.08
C LEU A 627 19.74 -13.57 -14.12
N ASP A 628 20.75 -14.18 -14.74
CA ASP A 628 21.78 -13.46 -15.49
C ASP A 628 21.50 -13.32 -16.99
N THR A 629 20.46 -13.93 -17.54
CA THR A 629 20.21 -13.96 -18.99
C THR A 629 18.80 -13.44 -19.32
N GLN A 630 18.72 -12.38 -20.12
CA GLN A 630 17.46 -11.79 -20.60
C GLN A 630 17.10 -12.24 -22.02
N TYR A 631 15.82 -12.48 -22.25
CA TYR A 631 15.26 -13.00 -23.51
C TYR A 631 14.31 -12.01 -24.21
N ARG A 632 14.15 -10.80 -23.66
CA ARG A 632 13.16 -9.83 -24.11
C ARG A 632 13.79 -8.79 -25.03
N MET A 633 14.78 -8.05 -24.52
CA MET A 633 15.29 -6.86 -25.18
C MET A 633 16.27 -7.23 -26.30
N PRO A 634 16.27 -6.49 -27.41
CA PRO A 634 17.35 -6.52 -28.37
C PRO A 634 18.72 -6.31 -27.69
N PRO A 635 19.79 -7.03 -28.08
CA PRO A 635 21.11 -6.94 -27.45
C PRO A 635 21.68 -5.52 -27.40
N GLN A 636 21.38 -4.67 -28.39
CA GLN A 636 21.73 -3.26 -28.42
C GLN A 636 21.21 -2.50 -27.17
N ILE A 637 19.97 -2.76 -26.76
CA ILE A 637 19.34 -2.14 -25.58
C ILE A 637 19.75 -2.90 -24.31
N GLY A 638 19.75 -4.24 -24.37
CA GLY A 638 20.07 -5.10 -23.24
C GLY A 638 21.47 -4.86 -22.69
N SER A 639 22.46 -4.68 -23.57
CA SER A 639 23.86 -4.41 -23.17
C SER A 639 24.00 -3.05 -22.48
N PHE A 640 23.32 -2.02 -22.98
CA PHE A 640 23.29 -0.70 -22.35
C PHE A 640 22.67 -0.77 -20.94
N ILE A 641 21.52 -1.42 -20.80
CA ILE A 641 20.85 -1.56 -19.51
C ILE A 641 21.69 -2.40 -18.54
N SER A 642 22.36 -3.44 -19.03
CA SER A 642 23.27 -4.25 -18.23
C SER A 642 24.39 -3.40 -17.64
N GLU A 643 25.06 -2.60 -18.46
CA GLU A 643 26.16 -1.73 -18.05
C GLU A 643 25.71 -0.66 -17.04
N GLN A 644 24.61 0.05 -17.34
CA GLN A 644 24.20 1.23 -16.56
C GLN A 644 23.41 0.89 -15.28
N VAL A 645 22.79 -0.29 -15.20
CA VAL A 645 21.85 -0.61 -14.10
C VAL A 645 22.22 -1.87 -13.32
N TYR A 646 22.81 -2.87 -13.99
CA TYR A 646 23.06 -4.20 -13.43
C TYR A 646 24.55 -4.58 -13.41
N ASP A 647 25.44 -3.59 -13.36
CA ASP A 647 26.89 -3.78 -13.18
C ASP A 647 27.50 -4.75 -14.21
N SER A 648 26.97 -4.75 -15.45
CA SER A 648 27.35 -5.66 -16.55
C SER A 648 27.10 -7.16 -16.31
N LEU A 649 26.31 -7.52 -15.28
CA LEU A 649 25.99 -8.92 -14.95
C LEU A 649 24.88 -9.50 -15.83
N LEU A 650 24.05 -8.65 -16.47
CA LEU A 650 22.94 -9.08 -17.30
C LEU A 650 23.39 -9.36 -18.74
N LYS A 651 23.17 -10.58 -19.22
CA LYS A 651 23.52 -11.05 -20.56
C LYS A 651 22.29 -11.06 -21.46
N SER A 652 22.47 -10.74 -22.73
CA SER A 652 21.41 -10.91 -23.73
C SER A 652 21.42 -12.32 -24.30
N ASN A 653 20.24 -12.91 -24.52
CA ASN A 653 20.11 -14.19 -25.20
C ASN A 653 20.81 -14.12 -26.57
N PRO A 654 21.81 -14.97 -26.86
CA PRO A 654 22.50 -14.95 -28.15
C PRO A 654 21.59 -15.32 -29.33
N LEU A 655 20.45 -15.98 -29.06
CA LEU A 655 19.45 -16.35 -30.06
C LEU A 655 18.31 -15.32 -30.17
N HIS A 656 18.51 -14.09 -29.71
CA HIS A 656 17.52 -13.04 -29.86
C HIS A 656 17.26 -12.74 -31.34
N ARG A 657 15.99 -12.55 -31.72
CA ARG A 657 15.58 -12.36 -33.13
C ARG A 657 16.19 -11.11 -33.78
N ILE A 658 16.36 -10.07 -32.98
CA ILE A 658 17.03 -8.81 -33.36
C ILE A 658 18.47 -8.89 -32.87
N THR A 659 19.44 -8.86 -33.79
CA THR A 659 20.87 -8.88 -33.49
C THR A 659 21.43 -7.46 -33.34
N ASP A 660 22.68 -7.31 -32.89
CA ASP A 660 23.34 -6.00 -32.77
C ASP A 660 23.54 -5.26 -34.11
N GLU A 661 23.39 -5.96 -35.23
CA GLU A 661 23.47 -5.39 -36.58
C GLU A 661 22.18 -4.66 -36.99
N ILE A 662 21.06 -4.96 -36.32
CA ILE A 662 19.74 -4.39 -36.62
C ILE A 662 19.46 -3.24 -35.65
N LEU A 663 19.07 -2.09 -36.19
CA LEU A 663 18.68 -0.94 -35.39
C LEU A 663 17.43 -1.29 -34.57
N ALA A 664 17.56 -1.22 -33.25
CA ALA A 664 16.49 -1.55 -32.32
C ALA A 664 15.99 -0.32 -31.54
N CYS A 665 16.78 0.76 -31.46
CA CYS A 665 16.38 1.97 -30.77
C CYS A 665 16.70 3.23 -31.59
N ARG A 666 15.72 4.14 -31.70
CA ARG A 666 15.88 5.44 -32.39
C ARG A 666 15.22 6.56 -31.61
N LEU A 667 15.74 7.77 -31.78
CA LEU A 667 15.17 8.99 -31.21
C LEU A 667 14.46 9.82 -32.29
N VAL A 668 13.41 10.53 -31.92
CA VAL A 668 12.69 11.48 -32.77
C VAL A 668 12.77 12.84 -32.13
N ASP A 669 13.43 13.79 -32.80
CA ASP A 669 13.53 15.17 -32.32
C ASP A 669 12.21 15.91 -32.54
N VAL A 670 11.63 16.40 -31.46
CA VAL A 670 10.42 17.22 -31.48
C VAL A 670 10.66 18.48 -30.68
N ASN A 671 10.56 19.63 -31.35
CA ASN A 671 10.66 20.95 -30.72
C ASN A 671 9.33 21.35 -30.04
N GLY A 672 8.91 20.53 -29.06
CA GLY A 672 7.72 20.73 -28.25
C GLY A 672 8.03 21.37 -26.89
N LYS A 673 7.05 22.07 -26.31
CA LYS A 673 7.15 22.64 -24.97
C LYS A 673 6.19 21.93 -24.02
N GLU A 674 6.68 21.60 -22.82
CA GLU A 674 5.84 21.05 -21.75
C GLU A 674 4.78 22.08 -21.30
N GLU A 675 3.56 21.62 -21.10
CA GLU A 675 2.40 22.38 -20.62
C GLU A 675 1.82 21.70 -19.37
N PRO A 676 1.43 22.45 -18.33
CA PRO A 676 0.79 21.87 -17.16
C PRO A 676 -0.65 21.41 -17.49
N GLU A 677 -1.01 20.23 -17.00
CA GLU A 677 -2.36 19.64 -17.13
C GLU A 677 -2.78 19.12 -15.75
N GLY A 678 -3.52 19.93 -14.99
CA GLY A 678 -3.81 19.65 -13.58
C GLY A 678 -2.53 19.58 -12.74
N SER A 679 -2.30 18.45 -12.07
CA SER A 679 -1.06 18.13 -11.33
C SER A 679 -0.01 17.40 -12.19
N SER A 680 -0.26 17.25 -13.49
CA SER A 680 0.58 16.52 -14.45
C SER A 680 1.10 17.44 -15.56
N PHE A 681 1.71 16.86 -16.58
CA PHE A 681 2.24 17.57 -17.74
C PHE A 681 1.79 16.89 -19.04
N LYS A 682 1.67 17.69 -20.11
CA LYS A 682 1.51 17.23 -21.48
C LYS A 682 2.45 17.98 -22.42
N ASN A 683 2.65 17.44 -23.61
CA ASN A 683 3.39 18.06 -24.69
C ASN A 683 2.67 17.76 -26.00
N THR A 684 2.01 18.78 -26.55
CA THR A 684 1.14 18.65 -27.72
C THR A 684 1.92 18.24 -28.97
N SER A 685 3.12 18.78 -29.17
CA SER A 685 3.95 18.44 -30.33
C SER A 685 4.41 16.99 -30.28
N GLU A 686 4.82 16.49 -29.11
CA GLU A 686 5.14 15.07 -28.94
C GLU A 686 3.91 14.20 -29.15
N ALA A 687 2.74 14.58 -28.62
CA ALA A 687 1.51 13.80 -28.77
C ALA A 687 1.12 13.65 -30.25
N LEU A 688 1.19 14.73 -31.03
CA LEU A 688 0.91 14.68 -32.48
C LEU A 688 1.92 13.78 -33.23
N MET A 689 3.19 13.80 -32.83
CA MET A 689 4.20 12.91 -33.41
C MET A 689 3.93 11.44 -33.05
N ILE A 690 3.56 11.16 -31.80
CA ILE A 690 3.14 9.82 -31.36
C ILE A 690 1.95 9.32 -32.17
N LEU A 691 0.95 10.17 -32.45
CA LEU A 691 -0.19 9.81 -33.29
C LEU A 691 0.25 9.41 -34.70
N LYS A 692 1.14 10.19 -35.32
CA LYS A 692 1.69 9.90 -36.65
C LYS A 692 2.43 8.55 -36.67
N ILE A 693 3.30 8.32 -35.69
CA ILE A 693 4.03 7.05 -35.56
C ILE A 693 3.06 5.89 -35.33
N GLY A 694 2.08 6.06 -34.44
CA GLY A 694 1.06 5.06 -34.14
C GLY A 694 0.22 4.70 -35.35
N GLN A 695 -0.19 5.68 -36.15
CA GLN A 695 -0.90 5.45 -37.41
C GLN A 695 -0.07 4.60 -38.38
N GLN A 696 1.20 4.94 -38.58
CA GLN A 696 2.09 4.19 -39.48
C GLN A 696 2.31 2.75 -39.00
N LEU A 697 2.50 2.54 -37.69
CA LEU A 697 2.62 1.21 -37.11
C LEU A 697 1.32 0.40 -37.25
N GLN A 698 0.17 1.04 -37.06
CA GLN A 698 -1.15 0.42 -37.23
C GLN A 698 -1.39 0.02 -38.69
N GLU A 699 -1.05 0.89 -39.66
CA GLU A 699 -1.12 0.59 -41.10
C GLU A 699 -0.18 -0.56 -41.49
N ALA A 700 1.00 -0.61 -40.89
CA ALA A 700 1.96 -1.72 -41.04
C ALA A 700 1.54 -3.01 -40.30
N LYS A 701 0.44 -2.97 -39.52
CA LYS A 701 -0.04 -4.07 -38.67
C LYS A 701 1.01 -4.56 -37.67
N GLU A 702 1.80 -3.63 -37.16
CA GLU A 702 2.79 -3.92 -36.13
C GLU A 702 2.16 -3.82 -34.74
N ASP A 703 2.56 -4.73 -33.85
CA ASP A 703 2.14 -4.69 -32.46
C ASP A 703 2.96 -3.64 -31.70
N TYR A 704 2.26 -2.61 -31.22
CA TYR A 704 2.88 -1.48 -30.54
C TYR A 704 2.06 -0.99 -29.35
N ARG A 705 2.78 -0.42 -28.37
CA ARG A 705 2.22 0.30 -27.22
C ARG A 705 3.01 1.57 -26.95
N ILE A 706 2.32 2.57 -26.39
CA ILE A 706 2.83 3.88 -26.06
C ILE A 706 3.01 3.97 -24.54
N ILE A 707 4.19 4.43 -24.11
CA ILE A 707 4.50 4.69 -22.70
C ILE A 707 4.83 6.17 -22.52
N THR A 708 4.24 6.80 -21.52
CA THR A 708 4.61 8.16 -21.13
C THR A 708 4.66 8.31 -19.61
N PRO A 709 5.58 9.11 -19.03
CA PRO A 709 5.66 9.24 -17.59
C PRO A 709 4.51 9.98 -16.91
N TYR A 710 3.68 10.70 -17.69
CA TYR A 710 2.71 11.65 -17.17
C TYR A 710 1.28 11.27 -17.55
N ASP A 711 0.41 11.14 -16.55
CA ASP A 711 -1.02 10.85 -16.77
C ASP A 711 -1.72 11.93 -17.62
N GLY A 712 -1.29 13.19 -17.52
CA GLY A 712 -1.77 14.27 -18.39
C GLY A 712 -1.52 13.95 -19.87
N GLN A 713 -0.29 13.57 -20.22
CA GLN A 713 0.05 13.14 -21.58
C GLN A 713 -0.68 11.86 -21.99
N ARG A 714 -0.78 10.87 -21.11
CA ARG A 714 -1.47 9.60 -21.40
C ARG A 714 -2.92 9.83 -21.82
N ASN A 715 -3.66 10.59 -20.99
CA ASN A 715 -5.06 10.92 -21.24
C ASN A 715 -5.21 11.75 -22.52
N TYR A 716 -4.28 12.69 -22.75
CA TYR A 716 -4.31 13.56 -23.92
C TYR A 716 -4.07 12.77 -25.23
N VAL A 717 -3.08 11.88 -25.25
CA VAL A 717 -2.82 11.00 -26.40
C VAL A 717 -4.02 10.09 -26.68
N GLU A 718 -4.60 9.46 -25.64
CA GLU A 718 -5.77 8.59 -25.79
C GLU A 718 -6.98 9.36 -26.37
N HIS A 719 -7.19 10.60 -25.93
CA HIS A 719 -8.24 11.46 -26.47
C HIS A 719 -8.02 11.80 -27.94
N LEU A 720 -6.80 12.20 -28.33
CA LEU A 720 -6.48 12.50 -29.73
C LEU A 720 -6.60 11.26 -30.62
N MET A 721 -6.20 10.08 -30.13
CA MET A 721 -6.37 8.82 -30.88
C MET A 721 -7.85 8.52 -31.15
N LYS A 722 -8.75 8.78 -30.19
CA LYS A 722 -10.20 8.65 -30.38
C LYS A 722 -10.73 9.62 -31.43
N GLU A 723 -10.29 10.88 -31.40
CA GLU A 723 -10.71 11.90 -32.36
C GLU A 723 -10.28 11.58 -33.80
N GLN A 724 -9.14 10.91 -33.96
CA GLN A 724 -8.60 10.48 -35.26
C GLN A 724 -9.03 9.06 -35.66
N GLU A 725 -9.98 8.45 -34.93
CA GLU A 725 -10.49 7.09 -35.18
C GLU A 725 -9.38 6.01 -35.21
N LEU A 726 -8.26 6.24 -34.50
CA LEU A 726 -7.20 5.25 -34.32
C LEU A 726 -7.59 4.21 -33.25
N GLN A 727 -6.97 3.04 -33.28
CA GLN A 727 -7.10 2.08 -32.19
C GLN A 727 -6.48 2.67 -30.94
N TRP A 728 -7.30 3.03 -29.95
CA TRP A 728 -6.84 3.68 -28.71
C TRP A 728 -6.89 2.74 -27.51
N GLU A 729 -7.75 1.72 -27.55
CA GLU A 729 -7.91 0.74 -26.48
C GLU A 729 -6.62 -0.07 -26.29
N ASP A 730 -6.17 -0.23 -25.03
CA ASP A 730 -4.95 -0.97 -24.68
C ASP A 730 -3.67 -0.47 -25.39
N LYS A 731 -3.61 0.80 -25.81
CA LYS A 731 -2.45 1.37 -26.51
C LYS A 731 -1.57 2.32 -25.70
N CYS A 732 -2.11 3.18 -24.83
CA CYS A 732 -1.33 4.22 -24.16
C CYS A 732 -1.36 4.11 -22.63
N PHE A 733 -0.17 4.05 -22.01
CA PHE A 733 0.00 3.76 -20.59
C PHE A 733 0.96 4.72 -19.90
N ASN A 734 0.80 4.86 -18.59
CA ASN A 734 1.86 5.38 -17.74
C ASN A 734 2.83 4.26 -17.33
N VAL A 735 4.03 4.62 -16.88
CA VAL A 735 5.09 3.65 -16.57
C VAL A 735 4.67 2.65 -15.48
N ASP A 736 4.04 3.11 -14.40
CA ASP A 736 3.63 2.26 -13.28
C ASP A 736 2.55 1.24 -13.70
N SER A 737 1.56 1.66 -14.49
CA SER A 737 0.50 0.77 -15.01
C SER A 737 0.98 -0.22 -16.08
N PHE A 738 2.08 0.09 -16.76
CA PHE A 738 2.66 -0.77 -17.78
C PHE A 738 3.57 -1.86 -17.20
N GLN A 739 3.88 -1.82 -15.91
CA GLN A 739 4.73 -2.83 -15.30
C GLN A 739 4.16 -4.24 -15.47
N GLY A 740 5.05 -5.21 -15.69
CA GLY A 740 4.69 -6.61 -15.99
C GLY A 740 4.28 -6.84 -17.44
N ASN A 741 3.93 -5.79 -18.19
CA ASN A 741 3.65 -5.85 -19.61
C ASN A 741 4.92 -5.61 -20.46
N GLU A 742 4.81 -5.97 -21.73
CA GLU A 742 5.84 -5.90 -22.77
C GLU A 742 5.15 -5.85 -24.14
N GLU A 743 5.81 -5.28 -25.13
CA GLU A 743 5.30 -5.26 -26.51
C GLU A 743 6.44 -5.40 -27.52
N ASP A 744 6.14 -5.83 -28.74
CA ASP A 744 7.10 -5.84 -29.85
C ASP A 744 7.73 -4.47 -30.07
N ILE A 745 6.91 -3.43 -30.26
CA ILE A 745 7.36 -2.05 -30.44
C ILE A 745 6.87 -1.16 -29.29
N ILE A 746 7.79 -0.41 -28.68
CA ILE A 746 7.48 0.57 -27.64
C ILE A 746 7.76 1.97 -28.15
N VAL A 747 6.76 2.84 -28.09
CA VAL A 747 6.89 4.26 -28.41
C VAL A 747 6.84 5.07 -27.12
N ILE A 748 7.85 5.89 -26.86
CA ILE A 748 7.97 6.67 -25.61
C ILE A 748 7.81 8.15 -25.90
N SER A 749 7.00 8.85 -25.11
CA SER A 749 6.96 10.33 -25.05
C SER A 749 7.49 10.79 -23.71
N LEU A 750 8.60 11.55 -23.71
CA LEU A 750 9.24 12.04 -22.48
C LEU A 750 8.56 13.28 -21.89
N VAL A 751 7.82 14.03 -22.72
CA VAL A 751 7.02 15.23 -22.39
C VAL A 751 7.84 16.45 -22.01
N ARG A 752 8.85 16.25 -21.15
CA ARG A 752 9.62 17.32 -20.53
C ARG A 752 10.57 17.98 -21.52
N SER A 753 10.67 19.30 -21.41
CA SER A 753 11.62 20.10 -22.18
C SER A 753 12.38 21.14 -21.36
N ARG A 754 12.04 21.35 -20.07
CA ARG A 754 12.71 22.35 -19.21
C ARG A 754 13.32 21.80 -17.93
N LYS A 755 12.70 20.80 -17.31
CA LYS A 755 13.21 20.17 -16.08
C LYS A 755 13.27 18.66 -16.27
N ILE A 756 14.23 18.02 -15.62
CA ILE A 756 14.42 16.56 -15.70
C ILE A 756 13.17 15.77 -15.28
N GLY A 757 12.41 16.27 -14.30
CA GLY A 757 11.12 15.71 -13.92
C GLY A 757 11.22 14.24 -13.53
N PHE A 758 10.40 13.39 -14.15
CA PHE A 758 10.30 11.96 -13.88
C PHE A 758 11.62 11.19 -14.09
N LEU A 759 12.48 11.69 -14.98
CA LEU A 759 13.74 11.04 -15.34
C LEU A 759 14.79 11.04 -14.22
N THR A 760 14.51 11.68 -13.07
CA THR A 760 15.32 11.52 -11.85
C THR A 760 15.18 10.14 -11.22
N ASN A 761 14.05 9.45 -11.47
CA ASN A 761 13.82 8.12 -10.93
C ASN A 761 14.44 7.07 -11.86
N LEU A 762 15.62 6.57 -11.47
CA LEU A 762 16.33 5.52 -12.18
C LEU A 762 15.50 4.22 -12.32
N ARG A 763 14.83 3.80 -11.25
CA ARG A 763 14.02 2.57 -11.20
C ARG A 763 12.87 2.60 -12.21
N ARG A 764 12.12 3.71 -12.27
CA ARG A 764 11.04 3.90 -13.24
C ARG A 764 11.55 4.09 -14.67
N THR A 765 12.66 4.79 -14.84
CA THR A 765 13.27 4.95 -16.17
C THR A 765 13.77 3.61 -16.72
N ASN A 766 14.38 2.78 -15.87
CA ASN A 766 14.73 1.39 -16.18
C ASN A 766 13.49 0.58 -16.59
N VAL A 767 12.38 0.69 -15.83
CA VAL A 767 11.10 0.07 -16.21
C VAL A 767 10.62 0.55 -17.58
N MET A 768 10.72 1.85 -17.89
CA MET A 768 10.28 2.42 -19.17
C MET A 768 11.10 1.89 -20.36
N LEU A 769 12.43 1.80 -20.22
CA LEU A 769 13.35 1.43 -21.29
C LEU A 769 13.42 -0.09 -21.58
N THR A 770 12.84 -0.93 -20.71
CA THR A 770 13.02 -2.39 -20.74
C THR A 770 11.77 -3.18 -21.15
N ARG A 771 10.90 -2.54 -21.95
CA ARG A 771 9.58 -3.05 -22.33
C ARG A 771 9.45 -3.59 -23.75
N CYS A 772 10.38 -3.24 -24.65
CA CYS A 772 10.31 -3.66 -26.04
C CYS A 772 10.91 -5.04 -26.26
N LYS A 773 10.35 -5.79 -27.23
CA LYS A 773 10.91 -7.06 -27.72
C LYS A 773 11.68 -6.93 -29.03
N ARG A 774 11.23 -6.02 -29.90
CA ARG A 774 11.82 -5.80 -31.22
C ARG A 774 12.44 -4.43 -31.34
N GLY A 775 11.74 -3.37 -30.92
CA GLY A 775 12.30 -2.03 -31.02
C GLY A 775 11.62 -0.96 -30.21
N MET A 776 12.31 0.17 -30.07
CA MET A 776 11.93 1.31 -29.26
C MET A 776 12.11 2.63 -30.01
N ILE A 777 11.11 3.50 -29.97
CA ILE A 777 11.15 4.85 -30.54
C ILE A 777 10.93 5.85 -29.41
N ILE A 778 11.91 6.74 -29.19
CA ILE A 778 11.82 7.76 -28.13
C ILE A 778 11.57 9.14 -28.76
N VAL A 779 10.38 9.69 -28.50
CA VAL A 779 9.96 11.02 -28.95
C VAL A 779 10.28 12.04 -27.84
N THR A 780 11.14 13.00 -28.16
CA THR A 780 11.64 14.02 -27.20
C THR A 780 12.32 15.17 -27.93
N SER A 781 12.60 16.27 -27.25
CA SER A 781 13.51 17.30 -27.79
C SER A 781 14.98 16.87 -27.69
N ARG A 782 15.73 17.02 -28.78
CA ARG A 782 17.20 16.84 -28.83
C ARG A 782 17.89 17.83 -27.88
N ALA A 783 17.49 19.10 -27.90
CA ALA A 783 18.02 20.13 -27.00
C ALA A 783 17.77 19.79 -25.51
N PHE A 784 16.66 19.13 -25.18
CA PHE A 784 16.41 18.70 -23.80
C PHE A 784 17.40 17.62 -23.35
N LEU A 785 17.68 16.61 -24.18
CA LEU A 785 18.63 15.55 -23.86
C LEU A 785 20.10 16.01 -23.93
N GLU A 786 20.40 17.08 -24.67
CA GLU A 786 21.72 17.72 -24.65
C GLU A 786 21.90 18.65 -23.44
N GLY A 787 20.80 19.23 -22.95
CA GLY A 787 20.79 20.10 -21.79
C GLY A 787 20.41 19.37 -20.51
N VAL A 788 19.22 19.68 -19.98
CA VAL A 788 18.79 19.31 -18.62
C VAL A 788 18.59 17.79 -18.44
N GLY A 789 18.25 17.06 -19.50
CA GLY A 789 18.04 15.61 -19.48
C GLY A 789 19.32 14.78 -19.67
N SER A 790 20.47 15.42 -19.89
CA SER A 790 21.73 14.75 -20.28
C SER A 790 22.26 13.74 -19.26
N ASN A 791 22.06 13.99 -17.97
CA ASN A 791 22.50 13.13 -16.86
C ASN A 791 21.45 12.09 -16.43
N SER A 792 20.40 11.90 -17.22
CA SER A 792 19.42 10.84 -16.97
C SER A 792 19.82 9.55 -17.70
N LEU A 793 19.27 8.41 -17.28
CA LEU A 793 19.48 7.13 -17.99
C LEU A 793 19.10 7.20 -19.48
N VAL A 794 18.11 8.04 -19.85
CA VAL A 794 17.76 8.27 -21.27
C VAL A 794 18.81 9.14 -21.98
N GLY A 795 19.42 10.09 -21.28
CA GLY A 795 20.54 10.89 -21.79
C GLY A 795 21.79 10.03 -22.03
N ASP A 796 22.07 9.09 -21.13
CA ASP A 796 23.16 8.12 -21.31
C ASP A 796 22.85 7.15 -22.47
N LEU A 797 21.60 6.71 -22.63
CA LEU A 797 21.17 5.91 -23.78
C LEU A 797 21.36 6.68 -25.10
N LYS A 798 20.98 7.96 -25.13
CA LYS A 798 21.20 8.84 -26.28
C LYS A 798 22.68 8.91 -26.65
N ARG A 799 23.56 9.11 -25.68
CA ARG A 799 25.01 9.14 -25.91
C ARG A 799 25.52 7.81 -26.45
N HIS A 800 25.10 6.70 -25.85
CA HIS A 800 25.46 5.35 -26.29
C HIS A 800 25.02 5.08 -27.75
N LEU A 801 23.82 5.53 -28.13
CA LEU A 801 23.31 5.39 -29.50
C LEU A 801 24.08 6.28 -30.48
N GLU A 802 24.40 7.52 -30.12
CA GLU A 802 25.18 8.42 -30.99
C GLU A 802 26.61 7.95 -31.19
N GLU A 803 27.25 7.40 -30.16
CA GLU A 803 28.60 6.82 -30.27
C GLU A 803 28.62 5.63 -31.25
N LYS A 804 27.56 4.81 -31.27
CA LYS A 804 27.46 3.64 -32.15
C LYS A 804 26.94 3.96 -33.55
N LEU A 805 25.99 4.90 -33.68
CA LEU A 805 25.19 5.12 -34.89
C LEU A 805 25.42 6.49 -35.54
N GLY A 806 26.08 7.42 -34.86
CA GLY A 806 26.19 8.81 -35.29
C GLY A 806 24.82 9.47 -35.45
N GLU A 807 24.63 10.27 -36.51
CA GLU A 807 23.34 10.92 -36.82
C GLU A 807 22.20 9.92 -37.06
N LYS A 808 22.52 8.65 -37.39
CA LYS A 808 21.48 7.60 -37.53
C LYS A 808 20.84 7.24 -36.19
N ALA A 809 21.33 7.71 -35.05
CA ALA A 809 20.60 7.56 -33.78
C ALA A 809 19.23 8.28 -33.83
N TRP A 810 19.14 9.36 -34.59
CA TRP A 810 17.92 10.16 -34.75
C TRP A 810 17.22 9.85 -36.07
N LEU A 811 15.90 9.79 -36.05
CA LEU A 811 15.09 9.62 -37.25
C LEU A 811 15.02 10.93 -38.04
N SER A 812 15.34 10.84 -39.33
CA SER A 812 15.16 11.96 -40.26
C SER A 812 13.69 12.18 -40.60
N GLU A 813 13.35 13.40 -41.04
CA GLU A 813 11.99 13.71 -41.51
C GLU A 813 11.55 12.82 -42.67
N ALA A 814 12.49 12.40 -43.53
CA ALA A 814 12.21 11.50 -44.64
C ALA A 814 11.86 10.08 -44.15
N GLU A 815 12.63 9.52 -43.22
CA GLU A 815 12.33 8.23 -42.60
C GLU A 815 10.97 8.26 -41.87
N LEU A 816 10.68 9.33 -41.12
CA LEU A 816 9.40 9.52 -40.44
C LEU A 816 8.23 9.69 -41.39
N ARG A 817 8.43 10.31 -42.57
CA ARG A 817 7.37 10.42 -43.57
C ARG A 817 7.09 9.07 -44.22
N ASP A 818 8.12 8.28 -44.46
CA ASP A 818 8.02 7.02 -45.19
C ASP A 818 7.77 5.80 -44.25
N GLY A 819 7.69 6.01 -42.93
CA GLY A 819 7.49 4.94 -41.94
C GLY A 819 8.70 4.02 -41.75
N ARG A 820 9.90 4.46 -42.14
CA ARG A 820 11.14 3.66 -42.10
C ARG A 820 11.87 3.82 -40.78
N PHE A 821 11.33 3.22 -39.71
CA PHE A 821 11.87 3.40 -38.37
C PHE A 821 13.21 2.68 -38.12
N TRP A 822 13.44 1.53 -38.77
CA TRP A 822 14.55 0.63 -38.44
C TRP A 822 15.71 0.66 -39.45
N GLY A 823 15.71 1.64 -40.36
CA GLY A 823 16.63 1.72 -41.50
C GLY A 823 15.98 1.36 -42.84
N PRO A 824 16.75 1.39 -43.94
CA PRO A 824 16.27 1.03 -45.29
C PRO A 824 15.98 -0.46 -45.47
#